data_AF-A0A2H5WTW7-F1
#
_entry.id   AF-A0A2H5WTW7-F1
#
_cell.length_a   1.000
_cell.length_b   1.000
_cell.length_c   1.000
_cell.angle_alpha   90.00
_cell.angle_beta   90.00
_cell.angle_gamma   90.00
#
_symmetry.space_group_name_H-M   'P 1'
#
loop_
_entity.id
_entity.type
_entity.pdbx_description
1 polymer ?
#
loop_
_entity_poly.entity_id
_entity_poly.type
_entity_poly.pdbx_seq_one_letter_code
_entity_poly.pdbx_strand_id
1 'polypeptide(L)'
;MKGWFIALLIATTGMGKCLALRHLDPDKGIAPMPFAQPKLFVHPDPSAPLVAIEVWIQAGSAHETRETSGAAHLLEHMIFKGTAQHPPGALDAAVESAGGVLEASTERDWTRYRMAVLPDRWEAPLGMLMEHLFHPALPEADLARERALILQDEYAFHRADPLRVARYALYAQAYGEHPYALPPLGIPDSLARLSREQLMAFHARFYRPDRMVIVVVGPVEPERVRQVVSRFSCGEAAQGQAEKALGHDLLTAWQEPHPPAELARTDAAAEKPHACTVEFAQSHLFTIAVPAPAATQPEAMLAAEVIRLALAEPYHGRLWTSDEGQIDRTFASLQSEYIPRLQPSLMLFFFQPYPDAGEDWKQRIRQRWQAAIQQIIEGRARPQLEQAKQWLIARHQQAMRNPLERARLYAFYATLGLPNLPDEYALRVQSLAIVQIEQVAQAMFGSSGWRMTSSEEQVASENFTKWAGEENFGGEGRGAISEGRADRRSESEIFRQTLASGVRVIALRQPGARQIVLQVLIATGADAERDFPPGTSELTARMLFTTTLNETQASLAYRIARSGGSLQLHWEPIGVRITALAEPATIENVLSLLREGLVRAAFEPEGLNNALQAALAERHCTDGAHELPLYEMLVRQLRLKGGLYASAEQLQQVRLEDVKAFYHRYYRPDRFVIVVAGDLPVERLTELMLRYFGAQDDWKESLLTSRNLEGEPPGELRHNPMPTEMVVSALSYPSTAPTIYIGFGVPMPVRSPEEYAALLVRQAMLCEGKGSLLFQQFREAQGIGYAFGGRVIVWRGEGLLLGFLQMGAGRESRCEELLNHLRATLHQKVSEPDILRRAIALVEARWRRDQLDLFERTRRLALAEASGVGYLAEQNLPDLLKKIGPTIKIAPGDTTL
;
A
#
# COMPACT_ATOMS: atom_id res chain seq x y z
N MET A 1 -41.01 30.13 -20.99
CA MET A 1 -41.54 30.42 -22.34
C MET A 1 -40.76 29.52 -23.31
N LYS A 2 -41.42 28.63 -24.08
CA LYS A 2 -41.79 28.83 -25.51
C LYS A 2 -40.62 29.42 -26.35
N GLY A 3 -39.99 28.75 -27.32
CA GLY A 3 -40.01 27.31 -27.72
C GLY A 3 -39.94 27.10 -29.26
N TRP A 4 -39.47 25.91 -29.70
CA TRP A 4 -39.69 25.29 -31.05
C TRP A 4 -38.94 25.91 -32.27
N PHE A 5 -38.58 25.21 -33.38
CA PHE A 5 -38.33 23.78 -33.73
C PHE A 5 -37.68 23.70 -35.16
N ILE A 6 -36.76 22.73 -35.45
CA ILE A 6 -36.45 22.06 -36.77
C ILE A 6 -36.12 22.88 -38.08
N ALA A 7 -35.38 22.42 -39.12
CA ALA A 7 -34.18 21.56 -39.33
C ALA A 7 -33.77 21.52 -40.84
N LEU A 8 -32.61 20.89 -41.19
CA LEU A 8 -32.14 20.45 -42.54
C LEU A 8 -31.84 21.53 -43.63
N LEU A 9 -31.01 21.33 -44.69
CA LEU A 9 -29.77 20.53 -44.93
C LEU A 9 -29.11 20.96 -46.30
N ILE A 10 -27.98 20.32 -46.69
CA ILE A 10 -27.33 20.25 -48.04
C ILE A 10 -26.18 21.26 -48.33
N ALA A 11 -24.94 20.71 -48.40
CA ALA A 11 -23.78 20.98 -49.30
C ALA A 11 -23.29 22.43 -49.58
N THR A 12 -22.02 22.77 -49.83
CA THR A 12 -20.66 22.15 -49.85
C THR A 12 -19.64 23.33 -49.92
N THR A 13 -18.29 23.25 -49.84
CA THR A 13 -17.25 22.19 -49.93
C THR A 13 -15.97 22.70 -49.21
N GLY A 14 -14.98 21.85 -48.91
CA GLY A 14 -13.59 22.31 -48.64
C GLY A 14 -12.83 21.62 -47.49
N MET A 15 -12.49 20.34 -47.63
CA MET A 15 -11.70 19.59 -46.63
C MET A 15 -10.25 19.33 -47.09
N GLY A 16 -9.30 19.33 -46.14
CA GLY A 16 -7.96 18.77 -46.31
C GLY A 16 -6.95 19.28 -45.27
N LYS A 17 -6.21 18.45 -44.53
CA LYS A 17 -6.24 16.98 -44.40
C LYS A 17 -5.93 16.58 -42.94
N CYS A 18 -6.82 15.85 -42.29
CA CYS A 18 -6.40 14.92 -41.23
C CYS A 18 -6.09 13.57 -41.89
N LEU A 19 -5.02 12.89 -41.51
CA LEU A 19 -4.89 11.46 -41.80
C LEU A 19 -5.82 10.69 -40.86
N ALA A 20 -6.62 9.79 -41.45
CA ALA A 20 -7.74 9.18 -40.74
C ALA A 20 -7.31 7.98 -39.88
N LEU A 21 -7.79 7.95 -38.64
CA LEU A 21 -8.10 6.69 -37.96
C LEU A 21 -9.11 5.93 -38.82
N ARG A 22 -8.80 4.68 -39.19
CA ARG A 22 -9.79 3.81 -39.84
C ARG A 22 -10.77 3.31 -38.79
N HIS A 23 -12.05 3.67 -38.92
CA HIS A 23 -13.11 2.89 -38.30
C HIS A 23 -13.05 1.45 -38.86
N LEU A 24 -13.13 0.47 -37.98
CA LEU A 24 -13.41 -0.92 -38.36
C LEU A 24 -14.93 -1.14 -38.37
N ASP A 25 -15.34 -1.98 -39.32
CA ASP A 25 -16.73 -2.26 -39.68
C ASP A 25 -17.22 -3.48 -38.87
N PRO A 26 -18.22 -3.34 -37.97
CA PRO A 26 -18.57 -4.41 -37.01
C PRO A 26 -19.00 -5.73 -37.67
N ASP A 27 -19.68 -5.67 -38.82
CA ASP A 27 -20.29 -6.83 -39.47
C ASP A 27 -19.41 -7.47 -40.56
N LYS A 28 -18.16 -7.04 -40.70
CA LYS A 28 -17.17 -7.73 -41.54
C LYS A 28 -16.33 -8.69 -40.71
N GLY A 29 -16.71 -9.97 -40.75
CA GLY A 29 -15.99 -11.06 -40.10
C GLY A 29 -14.49 -10.98 -40.31
N ILE A 30 -13.75 -10.87 -39.20
CA ILE A 30 -12.29 -10.67 -39.20
C ILE A 30 -11.64 -11.95 -39.72
N ALA A 31 -11.18 -11.92 -40.97
CA ALA A 31 -10.23 -12.93 -41.46
C ALA A 31 -8.97 -12.84 -40.58
N PRO A 32 -8.50 -13.94 -39.98
CA PRO A 32 -7.40 -13.89 -39.02
C PRO A 32 -6.12 -13.42 -39.71
N MET A 33 -5.56 -12.32 -39.20
CA MET A 33 -4.15 -12.00 -39.42
C MET A 33 -3.31 -13.13 -38.81
N PRO A 34 -2.31 -13.68 -39.52
CA PRO A 34 -1.37 -14.60 -38.91
C PRO A 34 -0.47 -13.85 -37.91
N PHE A 35 0.00 -14.60 -36.91
CA PHE A 35 0.97 -14.20 -35.86
C PHE A 35 0.43 -13.27 -34.76
N ALA A 36 0.72 -13.65 -33.50
CA ALA A 36 0.39 -12.86 -32.33
C ALA A 36 1.52 -11.89 -31.94
N GLN A 37 1.15 -10.68 -31.53
CA GLN A 37 2.01 -9.72 -30.84
C GLN A 37 1.39 -9.41 -29.46
N PRO A 38 2.20 -9.02 -28.46
CA PRO A 38 1.66 -8.54 -27.19
C PRO A 38 0.78 -7.31 -27.38
N LYS A 39 -0.27 -7.19 -26.57
CA LYS A 39 -1.17 -6.04 -26.53
C LYS A 39 -0.42 -4.85 -25.93
N LEU A 40 0.21 -4.05 -26.80
CA LEU A 40 1.09 -2.94 -26.43
C LEU A 40 0.32 -1.61 -26.37
N PHE A 41 0.26 -1.00 -25.19
CA PHE A 41 -0.23 0.35 -24.95
C PHE A 41 0.94 1.27 -24.60
N VAL A 42 1.01 2.45 -25.23
CA VAL A 42 2.05 3.45 -24.90
C VAL A 42 1.41 4.82 -24.72
N HIS A 43 1.55 5.38 -23.53
CA HIS A 43 1.01 6.69 -23.16
C HIS A 43 2.19 7.66 -22.93
N PRO A 44 2.67 8.34 -23.99
CA PRO A 44 3.74 9.32 -23.86
C PRO A 44 3.28 10.47 -22.96
N ASP A 45 4.03 10.71 -21.90
CA ASP A 45 3.83 11.77 -20.92
C ASP A 45 5.17 12.47 -20.66
N PRO A 46 5.51 13.52 -21.43
CA PRO A 46 6.76 14.28 -21.27
C PRO A 46 6.91 14.97 -19.90
N SER A 47 5.88 14.99 -19.06
CA SER A 47 5.91 15.59 -17.72
C SER A 47 6.18 14.59 -16.60
N ALA A 48 6.05 13.29 -16.86
CA ALA A 48 6.27 12.27 -15.85
C ALA A 48 7.77 12.18 -15.46
N PRO A 49 8.10 12.14 -14.16
CA PRO A 49 9.48 12.16 -13.66
C PRO A 49 10.21 10.81 -13.84
N LEU A 50 9.49 9.78 -14.30
CA LEU A 50 9.85 8.37 -14.40
C LEU A 50 9.09 7.74 -15.59
N VAL A 51 9.56 6.59 -16.06
CA VAL A 51 8.82 5.71 -16.96
C VAL A 51 8.29 4.52 -16.16
N ALA A 52 6.97 4.34 -16.20
CA ALA A 52 6.26 3.19 -15.66
C ALA A 52 6.07 2.14 -16.75
N ILE A 53 6.33 0.87 -16.41
CA ILE A 53 6.25 -0.29 -17.28
C ILE A 53 5.49 -1.39 -16.53
N GLU A 54 4.47 -1.94 -17.15
CA GLU A 54 3.63 -3.01 -16.62
C GLU A 54 3.53 -4.11 -17.67
N VAL A 55 4.01 -5.32 -17.35
CA VAL A 55 3.91 -6.51 -18.21
C VAL A 55 3.09 -7.57 -17.50
N TRP A 56 1.92 -7.88 -18.06
CA TRP A 56 0.95 -8.80 -17.48
C TRP A 56 0.74 -9.99 -18.39
N ILE A 57 0.64 -11.17 -17.81
CA ILE A 57 0.42 -12.44 -18.50
C ILE A 57 -0.92 -12.99 -18.04
N GLN A 58 -1.80 -13.33 -18.98
CA GLN A 58 -3.10 -13.94 -18.72
C GLN A 58 -2.97 -15.43 -18.34
N ALA A 59 -2.19 -15.71 -17.29
CA ALA A 59 -2.02 -17.01 -16.66
C ALA A 59 -1.58 -16.84 -15.20
N GLY A 60 -2.00 -17.75 -14.34
CA GLY A 60 -1.88 -17.67 -12.88
C GLY A 60 -2.49 -18.91 -12.22
N SER A 61 -2.68 -18.93 -10.90
CA SER A 61 -3.05 -20.17 -10.18
C SER A 61 -4.39 -20.80 -10.57
N ALA A 62 -5.26 -20.09 -11.30
CA ALA A 62 -6.48 -20.66 -11.89
C ALA A 62 -6.23 -21.64 -13.05
N HIS A 63 -4.99 -21.73 -13.52
CA HIS A 63 -4.56 -22.61 -14.61
C HIS A 63 -3.83 -23.86 -14.07
N GLU A 64 -3.83 -24.03 -12.74
CA GLU A 64 -3.20 -25.14 -12.01
C GLU A 64 -4.25 -26.19 -11.56
N THR A 65 -3.76 -27.39 -11.28
CA THR A 65 -4.50 -28.47 -10.59
C THR A 65 -3.98 -28.66 -9.17
N ARG A 66 -4.61 -29.51 -8.35
CA ARG A 66 -4.11 -29.79 -6.97
C ARG A 66 -2.72 -30.46 -6.96
N GLU A 67 -2.37 -31.14 -8.05
CA GLU A 67 -1.11 -31.86 -8.26
C GLU A 67 0.00 -30.98 -8.84
N THR A 68 -0.37 -29.79 -9.34
CA THR A 68 0.53 -28.82 -10.00
C THR A 68 0.49 -27.42 -9.37
N SER A 69 -0.28 -27.25 -8.29
CA SER A 69 -0.47 -25.97 -7.62
C SER A 69 0.83 -25.37 -7.09
N GLY A 70 1.05 -24.08 -7.34
CA GLY A 70 2.28 -23.33 -7.09
C GLY A 70 3.20 -23.17 -8.31
N ALA A 71 2.85 -23.76 -9.47
CA ALA A 71 3.66 -23.67 -10.68
C ALA A 71 3.75 -22.26 -11.28
N ALA A 72 2.67 -21.48 -11.26
CA ALA A 72 2.69 -20.11 -11.77
C ALA A 72 3.61 -19.21 -10.93
N HIS A 73 3.55 -19.37 -9.61
CA HIS A 73 4.33 -18.61 -8.64
C HIS A 73 5.81 -19.03 -8.60
N LEU A 74 6.10 -20.34 -8.63
CA LEU A 74 7.47 -20.83 -8.72
C LEU A 74 8.12 -20.44 -10.06
N LEU A 75 7.36 -20.42 -11.16
CA LEU A 75 7.86 -19.90 -12.43
C LEU A 75 8.20 -18.40 -12.33
N GLU A 76 7.36 -17.59 -11.66
CA GLU A 76 7.60 -16.16 -11.45
C GLU A 76 8.97 -15.89 -10.79
N HIS A 77 9.28 -16.59 -9.69
CA HIS A 77 10.60 -16.52 -9.06
C HIS A 77 11.71 -16.92 -10.04
N MET A 78 11.50 -17.97 -10.82
CA MET A 78 12.50 -18.51 -11.74
C MET A 78 12.76 -17.65 -12.99
N ILE A 79 11.85 -16.73 -13.37
CA ILE A 79 12.10 -15.70 -14.39
C ILE A 79 13.30 -14.81 -14.00
N PHE A 80 13.52 -14.55 -12.71
CA PHE A 80 14.65 -13.75 -12.24
C PHE A 80 16.00 -14.48 -12.28
N LYS A 81 15.99 -15.82 -12.36
CA LYS A 81 17.20 -16.67 -12.27
C LYS A 81 17.89 -16.86 -13.63
N GLY A 82 17.95 -15.79 -14.41
CA GLY A 82 18.76 -15.66 -15.63
C GLY A 82 18.17 -16.26 -16.90
N THR A 83 18.87 -16.01 -18.01
CA THR A 83 18.62 -16.53 -19.36
C THR A 83 19.93 -17.08 -19.95
N ALA A 84 19.90 -17.54 -21.21
CA ALA A 84 21.14 -17.88 -21.92
C ALA A 84 22.05 -16.67 -22.20
N GLN A 85 21.51 -15.44 -22.12
CA GLN A 85 22.22 -14.18 -22.39
C GLN A 85 22.61 -13.42 -21.11
N HIS A 86 21.85 -13.60 -20.02
CA HIS A 86 22.00 -12.83 -18.78
C HIS A 86 22.11 -13.76 -17.56
N PRO A 87 23.15 -13.65 -16.71
CA PRO A 87 23.23 -14.44 -15.49
C PRO A 87 22.16 -14.05 -14.46
N PRO A 88 21.88 -14.89 -13.45
CA PRO A 88 20.98 -14.55 -12.34
C PRO A 88 21.31 -13.18 -11.72
N GLY A 89 20.27 -12.41 -11.38
CA GLY A 89 20.40 -11.06 -10.79
C GLY A 89 20.83 -9.94 -11.76
N ALA A 90 21.22 -10.25 -13.00
CA ALA A 90 21.61 -9.22 -13.97
C ALA A 90 20.44 -8.29 -14.36
N LEU A 91 19.22 -8.82 -14.44
CA LEU A 91 18.00 -8.04 -14.65
C LEU A 91 17.80 -7.04 -13.51
N ASP A 92 17.78 -7.51 -12.27
CA ASP A 92 17.58 -6.65 -11.08
C ASP A 92 18.68 -5.59 -10.97
N ALA A 93 19.95 -5.95 -11.20
CA ALA A 93 21.06 -5.00 -11.22
C ALA A 93 20.92 -3.92 -12.32
N ALA A 94 20.42 -4.29 -13.50
CA ALA A 94 20.15 -3.34 -14.59
C ALA A 94 18.98 -2.40 -14.27
N VAL A 95 17.91 -2.93 -13.65
CA VAL A 95 16.76 -2.13 -13.19
C VAL A 95 17.20 -1.15 -12.10
N GLU A 96 17.87 -1.61 -11.04
CA GLU A 96 18.32 -0.75 -9.94
C GLU A 96 19.34 0.31 -10.40
N SER A 97 20.20 0.00 -11.36
CA SER A 97 21.12 0.96 -12.00
C SER A 97 20.39 2.01 -12.88
N ALA A 98 19.20 1.66 -13.38
CA ALA A 98 18.26 2.59 -13.99
C ALA A 98 17.46 3.41 -12.95
N GLY A 99 17.83 3.35 -11.67
CA GLY A 99 17.11 3.91 -10.52
C GLY A 99 15.85 3.12 -10.16
N GLY A 100 15.62 1.99 -10.80
CA GLY A 100 14.33 1.34 -10.78
C GLY A 100 14.11 0.36 -9.65
N VAL A 101 12.85 0.00 -9.50
CA VAL A 101 12.42 -1.19 -8.76
C VAL A 101 11.65 -2.06 -9.75
N LEU A 102 11.94 -3.36 -9.75
CA LEU A 102 11.18 -4.38 -10.46
C LEU A 102 10.54 -5.29 -9.40
N GLU A 103 9.21 -5.33 -9.42
CA GLU A 103 8.40 -6.20 -8.57
C GLU A 103 7.63 -7.16 -9.47
N ALA A 104 7.35 -8.36 -8.98
CA ALA A 104 6.42 -9.28 -9.59
C ALA A 104 5.36 -9.74 -8.59
N SER A 105 4.29 -10.33 -9.09
CA SER A 105 3.21 -10.86 -8.26
C SER A 105 2.29 -11.78 -9.07
N THR A 106 2.01 -12.96 -8.54
CA THR A 106 1.09 -13.96 -9.11
C THR A 106 -0.25 -13.95 -8.36
N GLU A 107 -1.33 -13.97 -9.13
CA GLU A 107 -2.71 -14.13 -8.68
C GLU A 107 -3.36 -15.26 -9.49
N ARG A 108 -4.67 -15.49 -9.30
CA ARG A 108 -5.42 -16.57 -9.97
C ARG A 108 -5.43 -16.43 -11.49
N ASP A 109 -5.77 -15.25 -11.99
CA ASP A 109 -6.00 -15.01 -13.42
C ASP A 109 -4.75 -14.55 -14.17
N TRP A 110 -3.72 -14.08 -13.45
CA TRP A 110 -2.57 -13.39 -14.03
C TRP A 110 -1.31 -13.44 -13.16
N THR A 111 -0.15 -13.36 -13.81
CA THR A 111 1.15 -13.01 -13.22
C THR A 111 1.59 -11.68 -13.84
N ARG A 112 2.08 -10.77 -13.00
CA ARG A 112 2.47 -9.40 -13.36
C ARG A 112 3.94 -9.16 -13.03
N TYR A 113 4.60 -8.39 -13.88
CA TYR A 113 5.92 -7.80 -13.66
C TYR A 113 5.78 -6.28 -13.85
N ARG A 114 5.99 -5.52 -12.77
CA ARG A 114 5.89 -4.05 -12.79
C ARG A 114 7.24 -3.40 -12.51
N MET A 115 7.53 -2.34 -13.24
CA MET A 115 8.81 -1.65 -13.20
C MET A 115 8.63 -0.13 -13.30
N ALA A 116 9.37 0.60 -12.49
CA ALA A 116 9.49 2.06 -12.58
C ALA A 116 10.96 2.42 -12.72
N VAL A 117 11.33 3.25 -13.70
CA VAL A 117 12.74 3.56 -14.04
C VAL A 117 12.93 5.03 -14.44
N LEU A 118 14.16 5.53 -14.42
CA LEU A 118 14.48 6.91 -14.82
C LEU A 118 14.22 7.15 -16.33
N PRO A 119 13.79 8.38 -16.72
CA PRO A 119 13.46 8.76 -18.10
C PRO A 119 14.51 8.41 -19.17
N ASP A 120 15.78 8.49 -18.82
CA ASP A 120 16.93 8.25 -19.69
C ASP A 120 17.33 6.76 -19.81
N ARG A 121 16.68 5.85 -19.07
CA ARG A 121 17.23 4.50 -18.78
C ARG A 121 16.28 3.32 -19.00
N TRP A 122 15.10 3.53 -19.57
CA TRP A 122 14.06 2.50 -19.65
C TRP A 122 14.30 1.39 -20.68
N GLU A 123 15.06 1.65 -21.76
CA GLU A 123 15.18 0.72 -22.89
C GLU A 123 15.83 -0.63 -22.53
N ALA A 124 16.95 -0.60 -21.80
CA ALA A 124 17.71 -1.80 -21.47
C ALA A 124 16.98 -2.68 -20.42
N PRO A 125 16.46 -2.13 -19.30
CA PRO A 125 15.61 -2.89 -18.37
C PRO A 125 14.38 -3.50 -19.03
N LEU A 126 13.69 -2.78 -19.95
CA LEU A 126 12.56 -3.36 -20.70
C LEU A 126 13.02 -4.51 -21.59
N GLY A 127 14.10 -4.32 -22.36
CA GLY A 127 14.65 -5.37 -23.23
C GLY A 127 15.09 -6.61 -22.45
N MET A 128 15.72 -6.44 -21.29
CA MET A 128 16.11 -7.55 -20.42
C MET A 128 14.89 -8.24 -19.80
N LEU A 129 13.86 -7.49 -19.36
CA LEU A 129 12.62 -8.09 -18.85
C LEU A 129 11.95 -8.95 -19.93
N MET A 130 11.85 -8.47 -21.18
CA MET A 130 11.26 -9.28 -22.26
C MET A 130 12.08 -10.54 -22.59
N GLU A 131 13.42 -10.45 -22.60
CA GLU A 131 14.31 -11.60 -22.75
C GLU A 131 14.10 -12.63 -21.62
N HIS A 132 13.99 -12.19 -20.37
CA HIS A 132 13.72 -13.06 -19.23
C HIS A 132 12.34 -13.72 -19.29
N LEU A 133 11.32 -13.01 -19.78
CA LEU A 133 9.96 -13.55 -19.88
C LEU A 133 9.81 -14.58 -21.02
N PHE A 134 10.51 -14.41 -22.14
CA PHE A 134 10.42 -15.35 -23.26
C PHE A 134 11.47 -16.47 -23.22
N HIS A 135 12.65 -16.25 -22.65
CA HIS A 135 13.79 -17.18 -22.70
C HIS A 135 14.45 -17.44 -21.32
N PRO A 136 13.68 -17.73 -20.25
CA PRO A 136 14.24 -18.03 -18.93
C PRO A 136 15.09 -19.32 -18.96
N ALA A 137 16.22 -19.32 -18.27
CA ALA A 137 17.12 -20.50 -18.21
C ALA A 137 16.55 -21.63 -17.32
N LEU A 138 15.71 -21.27 -16.34
CA LEU A 138 15.15 -22.14 -15.31
C LEU A 138 16.19 -23.11 -14.71
N PRO A 139 17.33 -22.67 -14.13
CA PRO A 139 18.40 -23.59 -13.74
C PRO A 139 17.99 -24.54 -12.61
N GLU A 140 18.37 -25.82 -12.69
CA GLU A 140 17.94 -26.86 -11.72
C GLU A 140 18.37 -26.55 -10.26
N ALA A 141 19.58 -26.02 -10.09
CA ALA A 141 20.10 -25.64 -8.78
C ALA A 141 19.36 -24.43 -8.19
N ASP A 142 18.96 -23.48 -9.03
CA ASP A 142 18.15 -22.32 -8.63
C ASP A 142 16.70 -22.74 -8.33
N LEU A 143 16.14 -23.65 -9.11
CA LEU A 143 14.82 -24.25 -8.89
C LEU A 143 14.75 -25.00 -7.55
N ALA A 144 15.78 -25.76 -7.20
CA ALA A 144 15.88 -26.39 -5.89
C ALA A 144 15.97 -25.36 -4.74
N ARG A 145 16.73 -24.27 -4.93
CA ARG A 145 16.91 -23.20 -3.93
C ARG A 145 15.63 -22.38 -3.71
N GLU A 146 15.03 -21.82 -4.76
CA GLU A 146 13.81 -21.01 -4.62
C GLU A 146 12.63 -21.84 -4.10
N ARG A 147 12.45 -23.09 -4.57
CA ARG A 147 11.43 -23.99 -4.00
C ARG A 147 11.61 -24.20 -2.50
N ALA A 148 12.84 -24.38 -2.01
CA ALA A 148 13.12 -24.53 -0.58
C ALA A 148 12.89 -23.21 0.18
N LEU A 149 13.30 -22.07 -0.39
CA LEU A 149 13.11 -20.75 0.20
C LEU A 149 11.63 -20.36 0.31
N ILE A 150 10.83 -20.65 -0.72
CA ILE A 150 9.38 -20.46 -0.69
C ILE A 150 8.78 -21.32 0.44
N LEU A 151 9.02 -22.65 0.41
CA LEU A 151 8.47 -23.60 1.38
C LEU A 151 8.85 -23.33 2.85
N GLN A 152 10.01 -22.72 3.11
CA GLN A 152 10.52 -22.47 4.47
C GLN A 152 10.30 -21.03 4.95
N ASP A 153 10.73 -20.04 4.17
CA ASP A 153 10.74 -18.63 4.60
C ASP A 153 9.49 -17.88 4.14
N GLU A 154 8.98 -18.15 2.94
CA GLU A 154 7.80 -17.44 2.40
C GLU A 154 6.47 -17.97 2.93
N TYR A 155 6.31 -19.29 3.09
CA TYR A 155 5.12 -19.85 3.76
C TYR A 155 5.02 -19.35 5.21
N ALA A 156 6.15 -19.17 5.90
CA ALA A 156 6.16 -18.50 7.20
C ALA A 156 5.68 -17.04 7.07
N PHE A 157 6.28 -16.26 6.15
CA PHE A 157 5.91 -14.86 5.88
C PHE A 157 4.42 -14.66 5.56
N HIS A 158 3.89 -15.42 4.59
CA HIS A 158 2.52 -15.29 4.10
C HIS A 158 1.46 -15.59 5.16
N ARG A 159 1.82 -16.34 6.21
CA ARG A 159 0.84 -16.85 7.18
C ARG A 159 0.29 -15.71 8.12
N ALA A 160 1.01 -14.64 8.53
CA ALA A 160 0.53 -13.49 9.39
C ALA A 160 0.45 -12.17 8.64
N ASP A 161 0.09 -12.29 7.39
CA ASP A 161 -1.15 -11.62 7.07
C ASP A 161 -2.30 -12.58 7.49
N PRO A 162 -2.85 -12.53 8.73
CA PRO A 162 -3.95 -13.43 9.12
C PRO A 162 -5.20 -13.21 8.26
N LEU A 163 -5.30 -12.04 7.62
CA LEU A 163 -6.32 -11.76 6.61
C LEU A 163 -6.04 -12.54 5.30
N ARG A 164 -4.78 -12.87 4.98
CA ARG A 164 -4.38 -13.79 3.87
C ARG A 164 -4.83 -15.21 4.16
N VAL A 165 -4.69 -15.69 5.40
CA VAL A 165 -5.20 -17.00 5.84
C VAL A 165 -6.71 -17.04 5.68
N ALA A 166 -7.40 -16.03 6.21
CA ALA A 166 -8.86 -15.90 6.08
C ALA A 166 -9.30 -15.82 4.62
N ARG A 167 -8.64 -15.00 3.79
CA ARG A 167 -8.86 -14.89 2.35
C ARG A 167 -8.70 -16.25 1.66
N TYR A 168 -7.63 -16.98 1.93
CA TYR A 168 -7.40 -18.31 1.34
C TYR A 168 -8.47 -19.33 1.79
N ALA A 169 -8.86 -19.34 3.06
CA ALA A 169 -9.93 -20.20 3.57
C ALA A 169 -11.30 -19.88 2.92
N LEU A 170 -11.66 -18.60 2.81
CA LEU A 170 -12.90 -18.13 2.19
C LEU A 170 -12.97 -18.50 0.69
N TYR A 171 -11.87 -18.35 -0.05
CA TYR A 171 -11.79 -18.83 -1.44
C TYR A 171 -11.83 -20.37 -1.52
N ALA A 172 -11.14 -21.11 -0.63
CA ALA A 172 -11.21 -22.57 -0.62
C ALA A 172 -12.64 -23.08 -0.38
N GLN A 173 -13.36 -22.46 0.57
CA GLN A 173 -14.74 -22.79 0.89
C GLN A 173 -15.74 -22.42 -0.22
N ALA A 174 -15.58 -21.26 -0.87
CA ALA A 174 -16.54 -20.76 -1.87
C ALA A 174 -16.36 -21.33 -3.28
N TYR A 175 -15.23 -21.98 -3.58
CA TYR A 175 -14.92 -22.55 -4.91
C TYR A 175 -14.70 -24.08 -4.91
N GLY A 176 -14.39 -24.70 -3.76
CA GLY A 176 -14.34 -26.15 -3.59
C GLY A 176 -13.28 -26.86 -4.46
N GLU A 177 -13.71 -27.43 -5.57
CA GLU A 177 -12.83 -28.09 -6.56
C GLU A 177 -12.39 -27.17 -7.70
N HIS A 178 -13.03 -26.01 -7.89
CA HIS A 178 -12.68 -25.06 -8.94
C HIS A 178 -11.31 -24.39 -8.66
N PRO A 179 -10.45 -24.16 -9.67
CA PRO A 179 -9.09 -23.64 -9.45
C PRO A 179 -8.96 -22.33 -8.66
N TYR A 180 -9.98 -21.48 -8.56
CA TYR A 180 -9.93 -20.31 -7.67
C TYR A 180 -9.87 -20.69 -6.16
N ALA A 181 -10.21 -21.94 -5.79
CA ALA A 181 -10.00 -22.49 -4.46
C ALA A 181 -8.50 -22.66 -4.13
N LEU A 182 -7.64 -22.78 -5.14
CA LEU A 182 -6.19 -22.91 -4.95
C LEU A 182 -5.60 -21.55 -4.49
N PRO A 183 -4.76 -21.53 -3.45
CA PRO A 183 -4.02 -20.32 -3.06
C PRO A 183 -2.94 -20.02 -4.11
N PRO A 184 -2.70 -18.75 -4.49
CA PRO A 184 -1.64 -18.40 -5.44
C PRO A 184 -0.21 -18.82 -5.03
N LEU A 185 0.03 -19.00 -3.72
CA LEU A 185 1.28 -19.51 -3.15
C LEU A 185 1.50 -21.03 -3.41
N GLY A 186 0.47 -21.74 -3.87
CA GLY A 186 0.48 -23.19 -4.11
C GLY A 186 0.06 -24.05 -2.92
N ILE A 187 0.15 -25.37 -3.09
CA ILE A 187 0.00 -26.37 -2.02
C ILE A 187 1.40 -26.92 -1.72
N PRO A 188 1.89 -26.95 -0.44
CA PRO A 188 3.26 -27.37 -0.12
C PRO A 188 3.68 -28.70 -0.73
N ASP A 189 2.83 -29.72 -0.64
CA ASP A 189 3.05 -31.06 -1.20
C ASP A 189 3.22 -31.05 -2.72
N SER A 190 2.47 -30.21 -3.42
CA SER A 190 2.57 -30.03 -4.87
C SER A 190 3.87 -29.28 -5.21
N LEU A 191 4.06 -28.12 -4.60
CA LEU A 191 5.23 -27.25 -4.79
C LEU A 191 6.55 -27.99 -4.52
N ALA A 192 6.60 -28.85 -3.51
CA ALA A 192 7.74 -29.71 -3.22
C ALA A 192 8.09 -30.67 -4.37
N ARG A 193 7.08 -31.19 -5.09
CA ARG A 193 7.24 -32.20 -6.16
C ARG A 193 7.37 -31.61 -7.57
N LEU A 194 7.02 -30.34 -7.79
CA LEU A 194 7.11 -29.71 -9.12
C LEU A 194 8.49 -29.90 -9.77
N SER A 195 8.48 -30.38 -11.02
CA SER A 195 9.68 -30.59 -11.83
C SER A 195 9.97 -29.41 -12.76
N ARG A 196 11.21 -29.32 -13.25
CA ARG A 196 11.62 -28.30 -14.23
C ARG A 196 10.84 -28.42 -15.53
N GLU A 197 10.58 -29.64 -15.98
CA GLU A 197 9.81 -29.95 -17.20
C GLU A 197 8.37 -29.48 -17.09
N GLN A 198 7.76 -29.59 -15.90
CA GLN A 198 6.42 -29.04 -15.64
C GLN A 198 6.41 -27.51 -15.73
N LEU A 199 7.40 -26.82 -15.16
CA LEU A 199 7.51 -25.36 -15.27
C LEU A 199 7.81 -24.92 -16.71
N MET A 200 8.62 -25.68 -17.47
CA MET A 200 8.86 -25.45 -18.89
C MET A 200 7.57 -25.64 -19.72
N ALA A 201 6.73 -26.62 -19.37
CA ALA A 201 5.42 -26.81 -20.01
C ALA A 201 4.43 -25.69 -19.68
N PHE A 202 4.38 -25.22 -18.42
CA PHE A 202 3.57 -24.06 -18.03
C PHE A 202 4.03 -22.80 -18.77
N HIS A 203 5.34 -22.55 -18.82
CA HIS A 203 5.96 -21.43 -19.53
C HIS A 203 5.62 -21.48 -21.03
N ALA A 204 5.92 -22.57 -21.72
CA ALA A 204 5.63 -22.72 -23.16
C ALA A 204 4.12 -22.59 -23.48
N ARG A 205 3.24 -23.07 -22.59
CA ARG A 205 1.79 -22.98 -22.73
C ARG A 205 1.26 -21.55 -22.57
N PHE A 206 1.83 -20.75 -21.67
CA PHE A 206 1.20 -19.52 -21.19
C PHE A 206 2.00 -18.22 -21.39
N TYR A 207 3.33 -18.24 -21.40
CA TYR A 207 4.19 -17.06 -21.58
C TYR A 207 4.31 -16.71 -23.07
N ARG A 208 3.15 -16.47 -23.69
CA ARG A 208 2.95 -16.27 -25.13
C ARG A 208 2.58 -14.82 -25.47
N PRO A 209 2.94 -14.30 -26.66
CA PRO A 209 2.56 -12.95 -27.08
C PRO A 209 1.05 -12.64 -26.99
N ASP A 210 0.17 -13.57 -27.40
CA ASP A 210 -1.29 -13.37 -27.37
C ASP A 210 -1.90 -13.25 -25.96
N ARG A 211 -1.23 -13.82 -24.95
CA ARG A 211 -1.61 -13.72 -23.53
C ARG A 211 -0.92 -12.57 -22.80
N MET A 212 -0.08 -11.78 -23.47
CA MET A 212 0.66 -10.67 -22.87
C MET A 212 0.00 -9.31 -23.12
N VAL A 213 -0.09 -8.51 -22.06
CA VAL A 213 -0.37 -7.07 -22.10
C VAL A 213 0.88 -6.33 -21.65
N ILE A 214 1.31 -5.33 -22.43
CA ILE A 214 2.44 -4.47 -22.09
C ILE A 214 1.94 -3.03 -22.09
N VAL A 215 2.12 -2.31 -20.99
CA VAL A 215 1.78 -0.88 -20.89
C VAL A 215 3.02 -0.10 -20.50
N VAL A 216 3.32 0.96 -21.26
CA VAL A 216 4.42 1.89 -20.97
C VAL A 216 3.89 3.32 -20.87
N VAL A 217 4.20 4.00 -19.78
CA VAL A 217 3.70 5.35 -19.47
C VAL A 217 4.84 6.23 -18.99
N GLY A 218 5.09 7.35 -19.66
CA GLY A 218 6.15 8.29 -19.28
C GLY A 218 6.78 9.02 -20.47
N PRO A 219 7.92 9.70 -20.29
CA PRO A 219 8.61 10.44 -21.34
C PRO A 219 9.33 9.49 -22.32
N VAL A 220 8.55 8.77 -23.14
CA VAL A 220 9.03 7.76 -24.10
C VAL A 220 8.50 8.03 -25.50
N GLU A 221 9.29 7.72 -26.52
CA GLU A 221 8.85 7.74 -27.92
C GLU A 221 8.10 6.43 -28.26
N PRO A 222 6.81 6.46 -28.66
CA PRO A 222 6.03 5.24 -28.86
C PRO A 222 6.59 4.28 -29.91
N GLU A 223 7.20 4.80 -30.97
CA GLU A 223 7.89 3.98 -31.97
C GLU A 223 9.12 3.29 -31.37
N ARG A 224 9.83 3.95 -30.45
CA ARG A 224 11.01 3.37 -29.81
C ARG A 224 10.63 2.26 -28.84
N VAL A 225 9.53 2.41 -28.09
CA VAL A 225 8.96 1.34 -27.26
C VAL A 225 8.61 0.14 -28.13
N ARG A 226 7.92 0.37 -29.27
CA ARG A 226 7.60 -0.68 -30.24
C ARG A 226 8.87 -1.40 -30.73
N GLN A 227 9.94 -0.68 -31.09
CA GLN A 227 11.22 -1.25 -31.53
C GLN A 227 11.98 -2.04 -30.45
N VAL A 228 11.69 -1.86 -29.16
CA VAL A 228 12.23 -2.70 -28.08
C VAL A 228 11.40 -3.98 -27.99
N VAL A 229 10.08 -3.86 -27.88
CA VAL A 229 9.15 -4.99 -27.75
C VAL A 229 9.15 -5.90 -28.98
N SER A 230 9.22 -5.35 -30.19
CA SER A 230 9.13 -6.10 -31.46
C SER A 230 10.35 -6.98 -31.77
N ARG A 231 11.37 -6.99 -30.91
CA ARG A 231 12.49 -7.95 -30.97
C ARG A 231 12.07 -9.32 -30.42
N PHE A 232 11.04 -9.32 -29.56
CA PHE A 232 10.61 -10.46 -28.77
C PHE A 232 9.24 -10.94 -29.25
N SER A 233 9.24 -11.66 -30.37
CA SER A 233 8.04 -12.26 -30.96
C SER A 233 8.28 -13.73 -31.28
N CYS A 234 7.62 -14.62 -30.55
CA CYS A 234 7.66 -16.06 -30.82
C CYS A 234 6.97 -16.37 -32.15
N GLY A 235 7.72 -16.90 -33.13
CA GLY A 235 7.13 -17.50 -34.33
C GLY A 235 6.52 -18.87 -34.01
N GLU A 236 5.40 -19.21 -34.66
CA GLU A 236 4.67 -20.47 -34.46
C GLU A 236 5.55 -21.72 -34.57
N ALA A 237 6.58 -21.68 -35.43
CA ALA A 237 7.54 -22.76 -35.60
C ALA A 237 8.41 -23.01 -34.37
N ALA A 238 8.82 -21.96 -33.63
CA ALA A 238 9.65 -22.09 -32.43
C ALA A 238 8.82 -22.58 -31.24
N GLN A 239 7.64 -21.99 -31.04
CA GLN A 239 6.72 -22.44 -29.98
C GLN A 239 6.22 -23.86 -30.25
N GLY A 240 5.79 -24.17 -31.47
CA GLY A 240 5.37 -25.52 -31.88
C GLY A 240 6.52 -26.54 -31.96
N GLN A 241 7.78 -26.12 -31.80
CA GLN A 241 8.93 -27.01 -31.54
C GLN A 241 9.11 -27.26 -30.04
N ALA A 242 9.05 -26.21 -29.21
CA ALA A 242 9.11 -26.34 -27.74
C ALA A 242 7.96 -27.22 -27.20
N GLU A 243 6.74 -26.98 -27.67
CA GLU A 243 5.57 -27.80 -27.32
C GLU A 243 5.77 -29.28 -27.75
N LYS A 244 6.30 -29.54 -28.95
CA LYS A 244 6.58 -30.92 -29.40
C LYS A 244 7.73 -31.59 -28.65
N ALA A 245 8.70 -30.83 -28.14
CA ALA A 245 9.84 -31.36 -27.40
C ALA A 245 9.47 -31.78 -25.96
N LEU A 246 8.49 -31.12 -25.35
CA LEU A 246 7.99 -31.43 -24.01
C LEU A 246 6.99 -32.59 -23.98
N GLY A 247 6.41 -32.94 -25.14
CA GLY A 247 5.44 -34.02 -25.27
C GLY A 247 4.01 -33.60 -24.93
N HIS A 248 3.05 -34.32 -25.50
CA HIS A 248 1.63 -33.96 -25.44
C HIS A 248 1.08 -33.94 -24.00
N ASP A 249 1.40 -34.95 -23.20
CA ASP A 249 0.75 -35.19 -21.92
C ASP A 249 1.09 -34.10 -20.89
N LEU A 250 2.35 -33.63 -20.87
CA LEU A 250 2.81 -32.52 -20.02
C LEU A 250 2.17 -31.16 -20.41
N LEU A 251 1.70 -31.01 -21.64
CA LEU A 251 0.97 -29.81 -22.07
C LEU A 251 -0.52 -29.89 -21.73
N THR A 252 -1.14 -31.07 -21.87
CA THR A 252 -2.55 -31.28 -21.52
C THR A 252 -2.86 -31.25 -20.02
N ALA A 253 -1.83 -31.30 -19.17
CA ALA A 253 -1.96 -31.04 -17.74
C ALA A 253 -2.43 -29.60 -17.43
N TRP A 254 -2.22 -28.66 -18.35
CA TRP A 254 -2.52 -27.23 -18.16
C TRP A 254 -3.79 -26.83 -18.90
N GLN A 255 -4.84 -26.49 -18.16
CA GLN A 255 -6.18 -26.22 -18.70
C GLN A 255 -6.59 -24.76 -18.49
N GLU A 256 -7.52 -24.27 -19.32
CA GLU A 256 -8.12 -22.95 -19.12
C GLU A 256 -9.21 -23.05 -18.03
N PRO A 257 -9.30 -22.10 -17.08
CA PRO A 257 -10.29 -22.15 -16.01
C PRO A 257 -11.73 -22.06 -16.56
N HIS A 258 -12.48 -23.15 -16.45
CA HIS A 258 -13.92 -23.18 -16.70
C HIS A 258 -14.70 -22.31 -15.70
N PRO A 259 -15.91 -21.85 -16.04
CA PRO A 259 -16.74 -21.11 -15.08
C PRO A 259 -17.10 -21.95 -13.84
N PRO A 260 -17.03 -21.39 -12.62
CA PRO A 260 -17.32 -22.10 -11.38
C PRO A 260 -18.79 -22.54 -11.32
N ALA A 261 -19.00 -23.86 -11.26
CA ALA A 261 -20.30 -24.50 -11.54
C ALA A 261 -21.44 -24.17 -10.55
N GLU A 262 -21.15 -23.57 -9.40
CA GLU A 262 -22.14 -23.15 -8.39
C GLU A 262 -22.35 -21.63 -8.40
N LEU A 263 -21.26 -20.85 -8.47
CA LEU A 263 -21.30 -19.39 -8.59
C LEU A 263 -21.87 -18.89 -9.93
N ALA A 264 -21.88 -19.73 -10.97
CA ALA A 264 -22.48 -19.42 -12.27
C ALA A 264 -24.00 -19.75 -12.37
N ARG A 265 -24.63 -20.35 -11.35
CA ARG A 265 -26.04 -20.77 -11.41
C ARG A 265 -26.99 -19.61 -11.17
N THR A 266 -27.51 -19.03 -12.25
CA THR A 266 -28.63 -18.07 -12.23
C THR A 266 -29.98 -18.72 -11.94
N ASP A 267 -30.09 -20.04 -12.10
CA ASP A 267 -31.36 -20.74 -12.17
C ASP A 267 -32.04 -20.92 -10.80
N ALA A 268 -33.36 -20.74 -10.78
CA ALA A 268 -34.14 -20.70 -9.53
C ALA A 268 -34.31 -22.05 -8.81
N ALA A 269 -33.79 -23.15 -9.38
CA ALA A 269 -34.03 -24.53 -8.93
C ALA A 269 -32.78 -25.27 -8.40
N ALA A 270 -31.61 -24.63 -8.40
CA ALA A 270 -30.41 -25.16 -7.75
C ALA A 270 -30.16 -24.46 -6.41
N GLU A 271 -29.43 -25.11 -5.50
CA GLU A 271 -28.88 -24.41 -4.34
C GLU A 271 -27.93 -23.31 -4.84
N LYS A 272 -28.20 -22.09 -4.35
CA LYS A 272 -27.58 -20.85 -4.83
C LYS A 272 -26.26 -20.62 -4.09
N PRO A 273 -25.28 -19.90 -4.69
CA PRO A 273 -24.01 -19.66 -4.03
C PRO A 273 -24.21 -18.95 -2.68
N HIS A 274 -23.69 -19.57 -1.63
CA HIS A 274 -23.89 -19.13 -0.24
C HIS A 274 -22.86 -18.08 0.16
N ALA A 275 -23.24 -17.22 1.11
CA ALA A 275 -22.28 -16.34 1.77
C ALA A 275 -21.59 -17.08 2.91
N CYS A 276 -20.27 -17.24 2.80
CA CYS A 276 -19.47 -18.00 3.75
C CYS A 276 -18.90 -17.11 4.87
N THR A 277 -18.80 -17.68 6.06
CA THR A 277 -18.17 -17.05 7.23
C THR A 277 -17.18 -18.03 7.85
N VAL A 278 -15.89 -17.66 7.91
CA VAL A 278 -14.89 -18.42 8.66
C VAL A 278 -14.53 -17.60 9.90
N GLU A 279 -14.55 -18.26 11.06
CA GLU A 279 -14.23 -17.65 12.35
C GLU A 279 -12.87 -18.16 12.83
N PHE A 280 -11.95 -17.24 13.11
CA PHE A 280 -10.60 -17.58 13.56
C PHE A 280 -10.45 -17.30 15.06
N ALA A 281 -10.63 -18.35 15.87
CA ALA A 281 -10.60 -18.24 17.33
C ALA A 281 -9.28 -17.69 17.89
N GLN A 282 -8.16 -17.90 17.19
CA GLN A 282 -6.83 -17.40 17.58
C GLN A 282 -6.53 -15.95 17.17
N SER A 283 -7.33 -15.32 16.30
CA SER A 283 -7.05 -13.97 15.76
C SER A 283 -8.22 -12.99 15.89
N HIS A 284 -9.21 -13.34 16.71
CA HIS A 284 -10.41 -12.53 17.01
C HIS A 284 -11.10 -11.97 15.75
N LEU A 285 -11.08 -12.71 14.65
CA LEU A 285 -11.51 -12.24 13.34
C LEU A 285 -12.87 -12.85 12.96
N PHE A 286 -13.84 -11.99 12.64
CA PHE A 286 -15.11 -12.38 12.02
C PHE A 286 -15.10 -11.98 10.54
N THR A 287 -15.46 -12.89 9.65
CA THR A 287 -15.31 -12.69 8.20
C THR A 287 -16.59 -12.99 7.45
N ILE A 288 -16.82 -12.28 6.35
CA ILE A 288 -17.94 -12.51 5.43
C ILE A 288 -17.43 -12.49 4.00
N ALA A 289 -17.70 -13.55 3.25
CA ALA A 289 -17.52 -13.62 1.81
C ALA A 289 -18.86 -13.54 1.08
N VAL A 290 -18.91 -12.74 0.01
CA VAL A 290 -20.10 -12.57 -0.84
C VAL A 290 -19.72 -12.83 -2.30
N PRO A 291 -20.48 -13.64 -3.05
CA PRO A 291 -20.34 -13.74 -4.50
C PRO A 291 -20.44 -12.38 -5.19
N ALA A 292 -19.49 -12.06 -6.07
CA ALA A 292 -19.40 -10.78 -6.76
C ALA A 292 -19.25 -10.95 -8.28
N PRO A 293 -19.77 -10.02 -9.11
CA PRO A 293 -19.76 -10.17 -10.56
C PRO A 293 -18.36 -10.33 -11.18
N ALA A 294 -18.33 -11.05 -12.29
CA ALA A 294 -17.15 -11.21 -13.15
C ALA A 294 -16.88 -9.92 -13.96
N ALA A 295 -15.64 -9.74 -14.42
CA ALA A 295 -15.27 -8.65 -15.32
C ALA A 295 -15.98 -8.72 -16.69
N THR A 296 -16.48 -9.90 -17.07
CA THR A 296 -17.35 -10.10 -18.24
C THR A 296 -18.73 -9.43 -18.10
N GLN A 297 -19.09 -8.93 -16.91
CA GLN A 297 -20.30 -8.16 -16.63
C GLN A 297 -19.92 -6.76 -16.09
N PRO A 298 -19.29 -5.89 -16.89
CA PRO A 298 -18.62 -4.68 -16.39
C PRO A 298 -19.55 -3.70 -15.66
N GLU A 299 -20.80 -3.50 -16.07
CA GLU A 299 -21.78 -2.69 -15.34
C GLU A 299 -22.04 -3.23 -13.92
N ALA A 300 -22.18 -4.56 -13.79
CA ALA A 300 -22.43 -5.21 -12.50
C ALA A 300 -21.18 -5.22 -11.61
N MET A 301 -19.99 -5.41 -12.21
CA MET A 301 -18.69 -5.27 -11.55
C MET A 301 -18.51 -3.86 -10.95
N LEU A 302 -18.82 -2.81 -11.73
CA LEU A 302 -18.76 -1.42 -11.26
C LEU A 302 -19.80 -1.13 -10.17
N ALA A 303 -21.02 -1.67 -10.30
CA ALA A 303 -22.06 -1.54 -9.28
C ALA A 303 -21.70 -2.24 -7.96
N ALA A 304 -21.07 -3.42 -8.02
CA ALA A 304 -20.57 -4.14 -6.84
C ALA A 304 -19.51 -3.31 -6.08
N GLU A 305 -18.60 -2.65 -6.79
CA GLU A 305 -17.59 -1.78 -6.16
C GLU A 305 -18.22 -0.52 -5.52
N VAL A 306 -19.29 0.05 -6.11
CA VAL A 306 -20.10 1.12 -5.47
C VAL A 306 -20.73 0.61 -4.17
N ILE A 307 -21.33 -0.59 -4.20
CA ILE A 307 -21.96 -1.21 -3.02
C ILE A 307 -20.94 -1.45 -1.91
N ARG A 308 -19.74 -1.95 -2.24
CA ARG A 308 -18.68 -2.22 -1.26
C ARG A 308 -18.32 -0.98 -0.45
N LEU A 309 -18.13 0.17 -1.11
CA LEU A 309 -17.86 1.43 -0.42
C LEU A 309 -19.08 1.93 0.36
N ALA A 310 -20.29 1.86 -0.22
CA ALA A 310 -21.52 2.26 0.46
C ALA A 310 -21.83 1.43 1.72
N LEU A 311 -21.31 0.21 1.81
CA LEU A 311 -21.31 -0.62 3.03
C LEU A 311 -20.16 -0.25 3.98
N ALA A 312 -18.91 -0.25 3.50
CA ALA A 312 -17.72 -0.38 4.36
C ALA A 312 -16.76 0.83 4.41
N GLU A 313 -16.98 1.90 3.65
CA GLU A 313 -16.11 3.09 3.71
C GLU A 313 -16.07 3.66 5.15
N PRO A 314 -14.87 3.85 5.76
CA PRO A 314 -14.74 4.30 7.14
C PRO A 314 -15.60 5.52 7.50
N TYR A 315 -16.33 5.41 8.61
CA TYR A 315 -17.20 6.46 9.18
C TYR A 315 -18.36 6.96 8.28
N HIS A 316 -18.57 6.39 7.11
CA HIS A 316 -19.58 6.84 6.15
C HIS A 316 -20.43 5.71 5.54
N GLY A 317 -19.85 4.52 5.37
CA GLY A 317 -20.56 3.33 4.93
C GLY A 317 -21.62 2.89 5.94
N ARG A 318 -22.63 2.15 5.48
CA ARG A 318 -23.77 1.70 6.30
C ARG A 318 -23.40 0.70 7.41
N LEU A 319 -22.19 0.14 7.41
CA LEU A 319 -21.66 -0.63 8.54
C LEU A 319 -21.12 0.27 9.66
N TRP A 320 -20.67 1.50 9.34
CA TRP A 320 -20.13 2.48 10.29
C TRP A 320 -21.14 3.53 10.79
N THR A 321 -22.26 3.74 10.09
CA THR A 321 -23.28 4.77 10.43
C THR A 321 -24.62 4.17 10.87
N SER A 322 -25.17 4.57 12.02
CA SER A 322 -26.50 4.16 12.47
C SER A 322 -27.60 4.74 11.58
N ASP A 323 -28.86 4.29 11.73
CA ASP A 323 -29.99 4.85 10.97
C ASP A 323 -30.22 6.35 11.25
N GLU A 324 -29.76 6.85 12.41
CA GLU A 324 -29.72 8.27 12.77
C GLU A 324 -28.46 9.02 12.28
N GLY A 325 -27.52 8.32 11.66
CA GLY A 325 -26.25 8.88 11.16
C GLY A 325 -25.15 9.03 12.21
N GLN A 326 -25.31 8.44 13.40
CA GLN A 326 -24.26 8.41 14.44
C GLN A 326 -23.19 7.35 14.10
N ILE A 327 -21.97 7.47 14.65
CA ILE A 327 -20.93 6.45 14.45
C ILE A 327 -21.27 5.21 15.30
N ASP A 328 -21.48 4.09 14.61
CA ASP A 328 -21.69 2.77 15.20
C ASP A 328 -20.34 2.16 15.64
N ARG A 329 -20.31 1.52 16.81
CA ARG A 329 -19.11 0.94 17.44
C ARG A 329 -19.22 -0.59 17.64
N THR A 330 -19.99 -1.27 16.78
CA THR A 330 -20.16 -2.73 16.83
C THR A 330 -18.84 -3.51 16.67
N PHE A 331 -17.85 -2.92 15.98
CA PHE A 331 -16.53 -3.47 15.72
C PHE A 331 -15.48 -2.34 15.80
N ALA A 332 -14.22 -2.67 16.09
CA ALA A 332 -13.12 -1.71 16.17
C ALA A 332 -12.49 -1.43 14.80
N SER A 333 -12.44 -2.44 13.93
CA SER A 333 -11.83 -2.38 12.59
C SER A 333 -12.69 -3.13 11.58
N LEU A 334 -12.72 -2.62 10.35
CA LEU A 334 -13.31 -3.26 9.19
C LEU A 334 -12.42 -3.02 7.95
N GLN A 335 -11.93 -4.09 7.34
CA GLN A 335 -11.33 -4.07 6.01
C GLN A 335 -12.28 -4.71 5.00
N SER A 336 -12.31 -4.21 3.77
CA SER A 336 -13.06 -4.84 2.67
C SER A 336 -12.26 -4.84 1.37
N GLU A 337 -12.36 -5.92 0.62
CA GLU A 337 -11.72 -6.08 -0.69
C GLU A 337 -12.69 -6.63 -1.73
N TYR A 338 -12.50 -6.23 -2.98
CA TYR A 338 -13.10 -6.83 -4.16
C TYR A 338 -12.08 -6.73 -5.29
N ILE A 339 -11.69 -7.87 -5.85
CA ILE A 339 -10.80 -7.95 -7.00
C ILE A 339 -11.63 -8.49 -8.16
N PRO A 340 -11.92 -7.69 -9.21
CA PRO A 340 -12.51 -8.21 -10.44
C PRO A 340 -11.64 -9.29 -11.08
N ARG A 341 -12.29 -10.37 -11.54
CA ARG A 341 -11.66 -11.56 -12.15
C ARG A 341 -12.39 -11.97 -13.43
N LEU A 342 -11.81 -12.90 -14.19
CA LEU A 342 -12.42 -13.38 -15.45
C LEU A 342 -13.70 -14.18 -15.20
N GLN A 343 -13.71 -15.00 -14.14
CA GLN A 343 -14.90 -15.67 -13.60
C GLN A 343 -15.52 -14.84 -12.46
N PRO A 344 -16.72 -15.18 -11.95
CA PRO A 344 -17.26 -14.55 -10.75
C PRO A 344 -16.24 -14.59 -9.61
N SER A 345 -16.16 -13.50 -8.85
CA SER A 345 -15.15 -13.28 -7.80
C SER A 345 -15.82 -13.24 -6.42
N LEU A 346 -15.06 -12.91 -5.38
CA LEU A 346 -15.59 -12.63 -4.04
C LEU A 346 -15.39 -11.15 -3.67
N MET A 347 -16.38 -10.60 -2.99
CA MET A 347 -16.27 -9.40 -2.18
C MET A 347 -16.15 -9.84 -0.72
N LEU A 348 -15.05 -9.48 -0.06
CA LEU A 348 -14.70 -9.97 1.26
C LEU A 348 -14.70 -8.83 2.29
N PHE A 349 -15.14 -9.14 3.51
CA PHE A 349 -15.20 -8.22 4.64
C PHE A 349 -14.58 -8.89 5.86
N PHE A 350 -13.69 -8.18 6.55
CA PHE A 350 -12.93 -8.65 7.70
C PHE A 350 -13.16 -7.69 8.87
N PHE A 351 -13.81 -8.17 9.93
CA PHE A 351 -14.18 -7.39 11.11
C PHE A 351 -13.34 -7.82 12.32
N GLN A 352 -12.84 -6.85 13.08
CA GLN A 352 -12.14 -7.08 14.36
C GLN A 352 -12.91 -6.37 15.49
N PRO A 353 -13.12 -7.03 16.65
CA PRO A 353 -13.84 -6.46 17.79
C PRO A 353 -12.99 -5.47 18.59
N TYR A 354 -13.63 -4.77 19.52
CA TYR A 354 -12.91 -4.17 20.65
C TYR A 354 -12.53 -5.25 21.68
N PRO A 355 -11.46 -5.09 22.47
CA PRO A 355 -11.04 -6.07 23.49
C PRO A 355 -12.10 -6.36 24.56
N ASP A 356 -13.03 -5.43 24.80
CA ASP A 356 -14.10 -5.50 25.79
C ASP A 356 -15.48 -5.87 25.19
N ALA A 357 -15.55 -6.29 23.92
CA ALA A 357 -16.80 -6.39 23.15
C ALA A 357 -17.83 -7.43 23.64
N GLY A 358 -17.53 -8.22 24.66
CA GLY A 358 -18.37 -9.32 25.16
C GLY A 358 -18.44 -10.51 24.20
N GLU A 359 -19.22 -11.55 24.54
CA GLU A 359 -19.36 -12.76 23.71
C GLU A 359 -20.27 -12.54 22.48
N ASP A 360 -21.25 -11.65 22.57
CA ASP A 360 -22.30 -11.44 21.56
C ASP A 360 -21.85 -10.57 20.36
N TRP A 361 -20.60 -10.08 20.35
CA TRP A 361 -20.07 -9.16 19.34
C TRP A 361 -20.28 -9.64 17.90
N LYS A 362 -20.05 -10.95 17.64
CA LYS A 362 -20.30 -11.58 16.34
C LYS A 362 -21.77 -11.44 15.93
N GLN A 363 -22.69 -11.65 16.87
CA GLN A 363 -24.13 -11.54 16.62
C GLN A 363 -24.55 -10.10 16.35
N ARG A 364 -23.94 -9.12 17.02
CA ARG A 364 -24.13 -7.69 16.71
C ARG A 364 -23.64 -7.37 15.29
N ILE A 365 -22.47 -7.86 14.86
CA ILE A 365 -22.01 -7.70 13.47
C ILE A 365 -22.99 -8.34 12.48
N ARG A 366 -23.49 -9.56 12.75
CA ARG A 366 -24.46 -10.24 11.86
C ARG A 366 -25.75 -9.44 11.69
N GLN A 367 -26.31 -8.91 12.78
CA GLN A 367 -27.49 -8.02 12.76
C GLN A 367 -27.20 -6.72 11.98
N ARG A 368 -26.05 -6.11 12.25
CA ARG A 368 -25.58 -4.86 11.63
C ARG A 368 -25.39 -4.99 10.12
N TRP A 369 -24.78 -6.10 9.69
CA TRP A 369 -24.60 -6.49 8.30
C TRP A 369 -25.93 -6.67 7.56
N GLN A 370 -26.86 -7.42 8.15
CA GLN A 370 -28.22 -7.62 7.61
C GLN A 370 -28.96 -6.28 7.45
N ALA A 371 -28.91 -5.41 8.46
CA ALA A 371 -29.53 -4.08 8.40
C ALA A 371 -28.94 -3.19 7.29
N ALA A 372 -27.61 -3.16 7.17
CA ALA A 372 -26.91 -2.37 6.15
C ALA A 372 -27.23 -2.81 4.71
N ILE A 373 -27.29 -4.13 4.46
CA ILE A 373 -27.73 -4.70 3.17
C ILE A 373 -29.20 -4.35 2.89
N GLN A 374 -30.08 -4.58 3.86
CA GLN A 374 -31.51 -4.37 3.67
C GLN A 374 -31.82 -2.89 3.37
N GLN A 375 -31.06 -1.95 3.95
CA GLN A 375 -31.13 -0.53 3.61
C GLN A 375 -30.71 -0.20 2.16
N ILE A 376 -29.80 -0.98 1.56
CA ILE A 376 -29.45 -0.84 0.13
C ILE A 376 -30.58 -1.42 -0.73
N ILE A 377 -31.07 -2.63 -0.43
CA ILE A 377 -32.17 -3.29 -1.17
C ILE A 377 -33.45 -2.43 -1.17
N GLU A 378 -33.82 -1.86 -0.02
CA GLU A 378 -35.02 -1.02 0.15
C GLU A 378 -34.86 0.40 -0.39
N GLY A 379 -33.69 0.77 -0.93
CA GLY A 379 -33.41 2.13 -1.40
C GLY A 379 -33.35 3.19 -0.28
N ARG A 380 -33.11 2.78 0.97
CA ARG A 380 -32.88 3.68 2.12
C ARG A 380 -31.43 4.22 2.17
N ALA A 381 -30.48 3.55 1.50
CA ALA A 381 -29.07 3.92 1.46
C ALA A 381 -28.64 4.74 0.21
N ARG A 382 -29.59 5.30 -0.56
CA ARG A 382 -29.30 6.07 -1.79
C ARG A 382 -28.26 7.19 -1.65
N PRO A 383 -28.21 7.98 -0.55
CA PRO A 383 -27.16 8.99 -0.36
C PRO A 383 -25.75 8.38 -0.32
N GLN A 384 -25.57 7.25 0.36
CA GLN A 384 -24.29 6.54 0.43
C GLN A 384 -23.89 5.95 -0.92
N LEU A 385 -24.85 5.45 -1.71
CA LEU A 385 -24.58 4.93 -3.06
C LEU A 385 -24.11 6.04 -4.03
N GLU A 386 -24.74 7.22 -4.03
CA GLU A 386 -24.24 8.36 -4.83
C GLU A 386 -22.89 8.88 -4.30
N GLN A 387 -22.68 8.94 -2.99
CA GLN A 387 -21.40 9.34 -2.40
C GLN A 387 -20.27 8.37 -2.78
N ALA A 388 -20.53 7.06 -2.74
CA ALA A 388 -19.62 6.01 -3.19
C ALA A 388 -19.28 6.14 -4.69
N LYS A 389 -20.25 6.44 -5.55
CA LYS A 389 -19.98 6.75 -6.97
C LYS A 389 -19.02 7.93 -7.12
N GLN A 390 -19.23 9.03 -6.39
CA GLN A 390 -18.34 10.19 -6.45
C GLN A 390 -16.92 9.85 -5.94
N TRP A 391 -16.79 9.05 -4.88
CA TRP A 391 -15.47 8.61 -4.41
C TRP A 391 -14.74 7.69 -5.39
N LEU A 392 -15.43 6.77 -6.07
CA LEU A 392 -14.80 5.94 -7.11
C LEU A 392 -14.37 6.78 -8.32
N ILE A 393 -15.21 7.71 -8.76
CA ILE A 393 -14.87 8.67 -9.83
C ILE A 393 -13.64 9.50 -9.42
N ALA A 394 -13.60 10.00 -8.19
CA ALA A 394 -12.48 10.79 -7.67
C ALA A 394 -11.19 9.95 -7.56
N ARG A 395 -11.24 8.77 -6.92
CA ARG A 395 -10.10 7.85 -6.74
C ARG A 395 -9.53 7.34 -8.07
N HIS A 396 -10.39 7.08 -9.06
CA HIS A 396 -9.94 6.67 -10.40
C HIS A 396 -9.35 7.84 -11.21
N GLN A 397 -9.99 9.02 -11.20
CA GLN A 397 -9.47 10.22 -11.87
C GLN A 397 -8.26 10.85 -11.15
N GLN A 398 -8.02 10.46 -9.91
CA GLN A 398 -6.75 10.58 -9.19
C GLN A 398 -5.76 9.60 -9.83
N ALA A 399 -5.90 8.28 -9.58
CA ALA A 399 -4.98 7.23 -10.03
C ALA A 399 -4.53 7.30 -11.52
N MET A 400 -5.42 7.71 -12.43
CA MET A 400 -5.08 7.93 -13.85
C MET A 400 -4.11 9.10 -14.12
N ARG A 401 -3.77 9.93 -13.12
CA ARG A 401 -2.76 11.01 -13.20
C ARG A 401 -1.37 10.45 -12.94
N ASN A 402 -1.21 9.65 -11.88
CA ASN A 402 0.03 8.97 -11.56
C ASN A 402 0.40 8.02 -12.73
N PRO A 403 1.60 8.13 -13.35
CA PRO A 403 1.99 7.27 -14.46
C PRO A 403 2.06 5.78 -14.06
N LEU A 404 2.37 5.46 -12.80
CA LEU A 404 2.44 4.10 -12.27
C LEU A 404 1.05 3.47 -12.21
N GLU A 405 0.11 4.14 -11.53
CA GLU A 405 -1.26 3.65 -11.40
C GLU A 405 -2.03 3.69 -12.73
N ARG A 406 -1.78 4.69 -13.59
CA ARG A 406 -2.28 4.69 -14.97
C ARG A 406 -1.80 3.46 -15.75
N ALA A 407 -0.50 3.13 -15.68
CA ALA A 407 0.03 1.92 -16.33
C ALA A 407 -0.66 0.66 -15.79
N ARG A 408 -0.75 0.53 -14.46
CA ARG A 408 -1.38 -0.59 -13.75
C ARG A 408 -2.85 -0.78 -14.12
N LEU A 409 -3.61 0.31 -14.27
CA LEU A 409 -5.04 0.28 -14.59
C LEU A 409 -5.31 -0.16 -16.04
N TYR A 410 -4.56 0.36 -17.02
CA TYR A 410 -4.64 -0.15 -18.40
C TYR A 410 -4.25 -1.63 -18.47
N ALA A 411 -3.18 -2.01 -17.78
CA ALA A 411 -2.68 -3.38 -17.84
C ALA A 411 -3.67 -4.37 -17.18
N PHE A 412 -4.19 -4.04 -15.99
CA PHE A 412 -5.22 -4.82 -15.30
C PHE A 412 -6.48 -4.99 -16.14
N TYR A 413 -7.08 -3.88 -16.61
CA TYR A 413 -8.35 -3.97 -17.33
C TYR A 413 -8.20 -4.58 -18.73
N ALA A 414 -7.09 -4.36 -19.45
CA ALA A 414 -6.83 -5.08 -20.71
C ALA A 414 -6.58 -6.59 -20.49
N THR A 415 -5.97 -6.99 -19.37
CA THR A 415 -5.83 -8.40 -18.94
C THR A 415 -7.19 -9.03 -18.65
N LEU A 416 -8.18 -8.25 -18.19
CA LEU A 416 -9.57 -8.65 -18.01
C LEU A 416 -10.45 -8.49 -19.27
N GLY A 417 -9.88 -8.13 -20.42
CA GLY A 417 -10.63 -7.96 -21.69
C GLY A 417 -11.39 -6.63 -21.83
N LEU A 418 -11.13 -5.66 -20.95
CA LEU A 418 -11.78 -4.35 -20.86
C LEU A 418 -10.79 -3.18 -21.16
N PRO A 419 -10.03 -3.18 -22.28
CA PRO A 419 -8.87 -2.30 -22.47
C PRO A 419 -9.18 -0.80 -22.46
N ASN A 420 -10.40 -0.39 -22.82
CA ASN A 420 -10.82 1.02 -22.83
C ASN A 420 -11.38 1.49 -21.47
N LEU A 421 -11.66 0.57 -20.55
CA LEU A 421 -12.30 0.92 -19.27
C LEU A 421 -11.52 1.98 -18.47
N PRO A 422 -10.17 2.07 -18.45
CA PRO A 422 -9.48 3.15 -17.74
C PRO A 422 -9.89 4.57 -18.16
N ASP A 423 -10.24 4.78 -19.44
CA ASP A 423 -10.75 6.07 -19.92
C ASP A 423 -12.26 6.21 -19.69
N GLU A 424 -13.02 5.12 -19.86
CA GLU A 424 -14.48 5.10 -19.72
C GLU A 424 -14.99 5.08 -18.27
N TYR A 425 -14.17 4.62 -17.31
CA TYR A 425 -14.57 4.22 -15.95
C TYR A 425 -15.41 5.28 -15.25
N ALA A 426 -14.95 6.53 -15.26
CA ALA A 426 -15.63 7.62 -14.59
C ALA A 426 -17.01 7.92 -15.20
N LEU A 427 -17.12 7.86 -16.54
CA LEU A 427 -18.38 8.05 -17.24
C LEU A 427 -19.34 6.87 -16.98
N ARG A 428 -18.82 5.64 -17.00
CA ARG A 428 -19.62 4.43 -16.75
C ARG A 428 -20.14 4.39 -15.32
N VAL A 429 -19.28 4.58 -14.31
CA VAL A 429 -19.69 4.70 -12.90
C VAL A 429 -20.69 5.84 -12.69
N GLN A 430 -20.49 7.00 -13.32
CA GLN A 430 -21.46 8.11 -13.22
C GLN A 430 -22.81 7.78 -13.87
N SER A 431 -22.81 7.05 -14.99
CA SER A 431 -24.01 6.65 -15.74
C SER A 431 -24.84 5.56 -15.08
N LEU A 432 -24.28 4.79 -14.14
CA LEU A 432 -25.03 3.79 -13.37
C LEU A 432 -26.17 4.47 -12.60
N ALA A 433 -27.40 4.15 -12.97
CA ALA A 433 -28.58 4.57 -12.22
C ALA A 433 -28.62 3.83 -10.88
N ILE A 434 -28.99 4.53 -9.82
CA ILE A 434 -29.03 3.95 -8.46
C ILE A 434 -29.94 2.72 -8.39
N VAL A 435 -31.05 2.69 -9.15
CA VAL A 435 -31.93 1.52 -9.27
C VAL A 435 -31.25 0.30 -9.89
N GLN A 436 -30.27 0.47 -10.78
CA GLN A 436 -29.48 -0.65 -11.31
C GLN A 436 -28.51 -1.20 -10.26
N ILE A 437 -27.95 -0.32 -9.42
CA ILE A 437 -27.07 -0.71 -8.32
C ILE A 437 -27.88 -1.42 -7.22
N GLU A 438 -29.10 -0.95 -6.92
CA GLU A 438 -30.07 -1.62 -6.05
C GLU A 438 -30.49 -3.00 -6.61
N GLN A 439 -30.61 -3.15 -7.94
CA GLN A 439 -30.86 -4.44 -8.59
C GLN A 439 -29.65 -5.39 -8.50
N VAL A 440 -28.42 -4.89 -8.63
CA VAL A 440 -27.20 -5.69 -8.41
C VAL A 440 -27.09 -6.12 -6.94
N ALA A 441 -27.46 -5.24 -6.00
CA ALA A 441 -27.60 -5.62 -4.59
C ALA A 441 -28.70 -6.69 -4.39
N GLN A 442 -29.87 -6.55 -5.02
CA GLN A 442 -30.91 -7.57 -4.96
C GLN A 442 -30.48 -8.91 -5.59
N ALA A 443 -29.57 -8.91 -6.57
CA ALA A 443 -28.97 -10.12 -7.13
C ALA A 443 -27.91 -10.75 -6.20
N MET A 444 -27.05 -9.93 -5.58
CA MET A 444 -25.98 -10.39 -4.68
C MET A 444 -26.48 -10.79 -3.28
N PHE A 445 -27.49 -10.11 -2.75
CA PHE A 445 -27.96 -10.29 -1.38
C PHE A 445 -29.47 -10.55 -1.23
N GLY A 446 -30.27 -10.43 -2.29
CA GLY A 446 -31.74 -10.49 -2.19
C GLY A 446 -32.37 -11.88 -2.26
N SER A 447 -31.59 -12.95 -2.38
CA SER A 447 -32.08 -14.33 -2.32
C SER A 447 -32.46 -14.70 -0.88
N SER A 448 -33.65 -15.28 -0.68
CA SER A 448 -34.23 -15.61 0.63
C SER A 448 -33.59 -16.84 1.32
N GLY A 449 -32.27 -16.96 1.22
CA GLY A 449 -31.48 -18.14 1.58
C GLY A 449 -30.10 -17.81 2.13
N TRP A 450 -29.96 -16.69 2.85
CA TRP A 450 -28.74 -16.36 3.63
C TRP A 450 -28.56 -17.31 4.81
N ARG A 451 -28.19 -18.57 4.51
CA ARG A 451 -27.58 -19.47 5.49
C ARG A 451 -26.15 -19.02 5.73
N MET A 452 -25.94 -18.34 6.85
CA MET A 452 -24.61 -18.17 7.41
C MET A 452 -24.14 -19.55 7.89
N THR A 453 -23.28 -20.21 7.12
CA THR A 453 -22.66 -21.48 7.52
C THR A 453 -21.57 -21.19 8.55
N SER A 454 -21.96 -21.06 9.81
CA SER A 454 -21.05 -21.01 10.94
C SER A 454 -20.35 -22.36 11.08
N SER A 455 -19.11 -22.45 10.60
CA SER A 455 -18.23 -23.59 10.88
C SER A 455 -17.68 -23.51 12.31
N GLU A 456 -18.57 -23.54 13.30
CA GLU A 456 -18.20 -23.88 14.68
C GLU A 456 -17.69 -25.33 14.75
N GLU A 457 -18.16 -26.18 13.83
CA GLU A 457 -17.65 -27.53 13.61
C GLU A 457 -16.63 -27.61 12.45
N GLN A 458 -15.39 -27.96 12.81
CA GLN A 458 -14.42 -28.80 12.09
C GLN A 458 -14.00 -28.54 10.62
N VAL A 459 -14.58 -27.61 9.87
CA VAL A 459 -14.15 -27.36 8.46
C VAL A 459 -12.68 -26.92 8.37
N ALA A 460 -12.22 -26.12 9.34
CA ALA A 460 -10.81 -25.76 9.50
C ALA A 460 -9.93 -26.94 9.98
N SER A 461 -10.53 -27.97 10.60
CA SER A 461 -9.81 -28.99 11.38
C SER A 461 -9.64 -30.36 10.72
N GLU A 462 -10.04 -30.56 9.47
CA GLU A 462 -9.80 -31.83 8.74
C GLU A 462 -9.23 -31.63 7.33
N ASN A 463 -9.83 -30.75 6.51
CA ASN A 463 -9.33 -30.45 5.16
C ASN A 463 -8.10 -29.52 5.15
N PHE A 464 -7.76 -28.89 6.27
CA PHE A 464 -6.59 -28.03 6.41
C PHE A 464 -5.58 -28.52 7.48
N THR A 465 -5.98 -29.36 8.45
CA THR A 465 -5.05 -29.93 9.45
C THR A 465 -4.10 -30.96 8.87
N LYS A 466 -4.51 -31.71 7.84
CA LYS A 466 -3.56 -32.53 7.05
C LYS A 466 -2.55 -31.70 6.26
N TRP A 467 -2.72 -30.37 6.20
CA TRP A 467 -1.73 -29.40 5.69
C TRP A 467 -1.14 -28.52 6.82
N ALA A 468 -1.57 -28.73 8.06
CA ALA A 468 -1.01 -28.09 9.24
C ALA A 468 0.11 -28.95 9.81
N GLY A 469 1.27 -28.88 9.16
CA GLY A 469 2.49 -28.74 9.97
C GLY A 469 2.28 -27.50 10.83
N GLU A 470 2.21 -27.72 12.14
CA GLU A 470 1.72 -26.75 13.11
C GLU A 470 2.52 -25.45 13.11
N GLU A 471 1.84 -24.40 13.56
CA GLU A 471 2.42 -23.10 13.90
C GLU A 471 2.81 -22.19 12.69
N ASN A 472 2.47 -20.91 12.88
CA ASN A 472 1.34 -20.24 12.26
C ASN A 472 1.63 -18.72 12.21
N PHE A 473 1.93 -18.12 11.06
CA PHE A 473 1.83 -16.66 10.83
C PHE A 473 3.02 -15.76 11.37
N GLY A 474 3.74 -14.76 10.76
CA GLY A 474 4.02 -14.14 9.41
C GLY A 474 4.35 -12.59 9.37
N GLY A 475 3.79 -11.68 8.53
CA GLY A 475 4.01 -10.17 8.64
C GLY A 475 3.46 -9.17 7.55
N GLU A 476 3.90 -7.88 7.58
CA GLU A 476 3.98 -6.82 6.49
C GLU A 476 3.10 -5.50 6.45
N GLY A 477 3.75 -4.31 6.60
CA GLY A 477 3.72 -3.03 5.78
C GLY A 477 2.45 -2.33 5.18
N ARG A 478 2.48 -0.99 4.90
CA ARG A 478 1.54 -0.09 4.11
C ARG A 478 2.08 1.39 4.09
N GLY A 479 1.65 2.49 3.41
CA GLY A 479 0.61 2.99 2.44
C GLY A 479 0.41 4.55 2.63
N ALA A 480 -0.10 5.50 1.78
CA ALA A 480 -0.62 5.64 0.38
C ALA A 480 -0.68 7.17 -0.08
N ILE A 481 -1.32 7.56 -1.23
CA ILE A 481 -0.96 8.70 -2.16
C ILE A 481 -2.13 9.59 -2.76
N SER A 482 -1.90 10.79 -3.38
CA SER A 482 -2.75 11.56 -4.37
C SER A 482 -2.05 12.69 -5.20
N GLU A 483 -2.53 13.12 -6.40
CA GLU A 483 -1.72 13.89 -7.41
C GLU A 483 -2.32 15.15 -8.11
N GLY A 484 -1.47 15.86 -8.90
CA GLY A 484 -1.80 16.99 -9.80
C GLY A 484 -1.10 16.90 -11.18
N ARG A 485 -1.77 17.33 -12.27
CA ARG A 485 -1.35 17.13 -13.68
C ARG A 485 -0.69 18.39 -14.28
N ALA A 486 0.37 18.23 -15.08
CA ALA A 486 1.20 19.34 -15.58
C ALA A 486 0.86 19.84 -17.00
N ASP A 487 1.04 21.15 -17.21
CA ASP A 487 1.95 21.70 -18.24
C ASP A 487 2.32 23.16 -17.84
N ARG A 488 3.31 23.74 -18.52
CA ARG A 488 4.07 24.99 -18.26
C ARG A 488 5.14 24.85 -17.19
N ARG A 489 6.37 25.18 -17.61
CA ARG A 489 7.48 25.51 -16.71
C ARG A 489 7.16 26.80 -15.96
N SER A 490 6.77 26.68 -14.70
CA SER A 490 6.99 27.72 -13.69
C SER A 490 7.79 27.10 -12.55
N GLU A 491 8.75 27.83 -12.02
CA GLU A 491 9.47 27.42 -10.81
C GLU A 491 8.43 27.24 -9.68
N SER A 492 8.52 26.15 -8.92
CA SER A 492 7.54 25.89 -7.87
C SER A 492 7.82 26.82 -6.68
N GLU A 493 7.05 27.90 -6.60
CA GLU A 493 7.04 28.81 -5.45
C GLU A 493 6.71 28.01 -4.19
N ILE A 494 7.74 27.80 -3.36
CA ILE A 494 7.64 27.27 -2.00
C ILE A 494 8.02 28.41 -1.06
N PHE A 495 7.10 28.79 -0.19
CA PHE A 495 7.31 29.85 0.80
C PHE A 495 7.31 29.24 2.20
N ARG A 496 8.37 29.51 2.97
CA ARG A 496 8.52 29.02 4.36
C ARG A 496 8.61 30.19 5.32
N GLN A 497 7.72 30.23 6.30
CA GLN A 497 7.63 31.30 7.31
C GLN A 497 7.41 30.72 8.70
N THR A 498 8.07 31.30 9.71
CA THR A 498 7.63 31.15 11.11
C THR A 498 6.63 32.26 11.40
N LEU A 499 5.40 31.92 11.77
CA LEU A 499 4.36 32.88 12.12
C LEU A 499 4.68 33.59 13.44
N ALA A 500 4.03 34.72 13.73
CA ALA A 500 4.19 35.45 14.99
C ALA A 500 3.77 34.63 16.23
N SER A 501 2.94 33.59 16.06
CA SER A 501 2.62 32.62 17.10
C SER A 501 3.75 31.63 17.42
N GLY A 502 4.70 31.43 16.49
CA GLY A 502 5.75 30.40 16.57
C GLY A 502 5.53 29.20 15.64
N VAL A 503 4.31 29.02 15.10
CA VAL A 503 3.98 27.96 14.13
C VAL A 503 4.85 28.09 12.88
N ARG A 504 5.45 26.99 12.42
CA ARG A 504 6.22 26.96 11.18
C ARG A 504 5.33 26.52 10.03
N VAL A 505 5.29 27.32 8.96
CA VAL A 505 4.45 27.12 7.77
C VAL A 505 5.33 26.92 6.55
N ILE A 506 4.98 25.95 5.71
CA ILE A 506 5.49 25.76 4.36
C ILE A 506 4.28 25.75 3.41
N ALA A 507 4.17 26.74 2.53
CA ALA A 507 3.15 26.81 1.50
C ALA A 507 3.76 26.46 0.15
N LEU A 508 3.12 25.55 -0.58
CA LEU A 508 3.56 25.04 -1.89
C LEU A 508 2.40 25.13 -2.89
N ARG A 509 2.59 25.83 -4.00
CA ARG A 509 1.63 25.77 -5.11
C ARG A 509 1.80 24.49 -5.92
N GLN A 510 0.72 23.73 -6.09
CA GLN A 510 0.66 22.55 -6.96
C GLN A 510 -0.42 22.72 -8.03
N PRO A 511 -0.07 23.20 -9.24
CA PRO A 511 -1.01 23.35 -10.34
C PRO A 511 -1.75 22.04 -10.67
N GLY A 512 -3.04 22.13 -10.98
CA GLY A 512 -3.87 20.98 -11.34
C GLY A 512 -4.25 20.03 -10.18
N ALA A 513 -3.80 20.30 -8.95
CA ALA A 513 -4.27 19.59 -7.75
C ALA A 513 -5.73 19.97 -7.46
N ARG A 514 -6.62 18.98 -7.41
CA ARG A 514 -8.06 19.19 -7.18
C ARG A 514 -8.41 19.49 -5.72
N GLN A 515 -7.61 18.96 -4.81
CA GLN A 515 -7.73 19.17 -3.38
C GLN A 515 -6.47 19.88 -2.88
N ILE A 516 -6.61 20.52 -1.72
CA ILE A 516 -5.50 21.08 -0.96
C ILE A 516 -5.20 20.08 0.14
N VAL A 517 -3.95 19.60 0.18
CA VAL A 517 -3.43 18.75 1.26
C VAL A 517 -2.87 19.65 2.34
N LEU A 518 -3.25 19.38 3.59
CA LEU A 518 -2.68 20.00 4.78
C LEU A 518 -2.05 18.91 5.65
N GLN A 519 -0.73 18.95 5.79
CA GLN A 519 0.01 18.10 6.70
C GLN A 519 0.42 18.92 7.92
N VAL A 520 -0.23 18.68 9.05
CA VAL A 520 0.18 19.19 10.36
C VAL A 520 1.02 18.13 11.04
N LEU A 521 2.21 18.49 11.52
CA LEU A 521 3.07 17.65 12.34
C LEU A 521 3.42 18.39 13.63
N ILE A 522 3.02 17.80 14.75
CA ILE A 522 3.25 18.32 16.10
C ILE A 522 4.40 17.52 16.71
N ALA A 523 5.56 18.15 16.90
CA ALA A 523 6.76 17.48 17.39
C ALA A 523 6.67 17.20 18.91
N THR A 524 5.84 16.24 19.29
CA THR A 524 5.67 15.73 20.67
C THR A 524 5.04 14.32 20.65
N GLY A 525 5.77 13.31 21.08
CA GLY A 525 5.32 11.92 21.17
C GLY A 525 5.82 11.25 22.46
N ALA A 526 6.24 9.99 22.37
CA ALA A 526 6.82 9.23 23.49
C ALA A 526 8.12 9.86 24.05
N ASP A 527 8.78 10.71 23.27
CA ASP A 527 9.95 11.50 23.69
C ASP A 527 9.63 12.51 24.80
N ALA A 528 8.41 13.05 24.80
CA ALA A 528 7.94 14.08 25.73
C ALA A 528 7.35 13.51 27.02
N GLU A 529 7.15 12.19 27.13
CA GLU A 529 6.57 11.51 28.30
C GLU A 529 7.56 11.36 29.47
N ARG A 530 8.47 12.31 29.65
CA ARG A 530 9.52 12.28 30.68
C ARG A 530 8.92 12.18 32.09
N ASP A 531 7.89 12.98 32.35
CA ASP A 531 7.28 13.19 33.66
C ASP A 531 5.81 12.70 33.70
N PHE A 532 5.42 11.82 32.76
CA PHE A 532 4.06 11.32 32.54
C PHE A 532 4.03 9.78 32.45
N PRO A 533 2.88 9.10 32.67
CA PRO A 533 2.72 7.68 32.36
C PRO A 533 2.95 7.39 30.85
N PRO A 534 3.59 6.26 30.48
CA PRO A 534 3.80 5.93 29.08
C PRO A 534 2.49 5.80 28.29
N GLY A 535 2.43 6.37 27.09
CA GLY A 535 1.23 6.40 26.26
C GLY A 535 0.30 7.59 26.53
N THR A 536 0.63 8.48 27.47
CA THR A 536 -0.13 9.72 27.70
C THR A 536 -0.22 10.57 26.43
N SER A 537 0.85 10.66 25.64
CA SER A 537 0.87 11.39 24.37
C SER A 537 0.01 10.72 23.30
N GLU A 538 -0.06 9.39 23.29
CA GLU A 538 -0.89 8.59 22.38
C GLU A 538 -2.38 8.82 22.67
N LEU A 539 -2.80 8.69 23.93
CA LEU A 539 -4.19 8.92 24.32
C LEU A 539 -4.58 10.40 24.19
N THR A 540 -3.68 11.34 24.49
CA THR A 540 -3.90 12.77 24.20
C THR A 540 -4.20 12.98 22.72
N ALA A 541 -3.41 12.37 21.82
CA ALA A 541 -3.59 12.51 20.38
C ALA A 541 -4.90 11.87 19.89
N ARG A 542 -5.24 10.66 20.36
CA ARG A 542 -6.51 9.96 20.06
C ARG A 542 -7.75 10.71 20.56
N MET A 543 -7.62 11.56 21.58
CA MET A 543 -8.70 12.40 22.10
C MET A 543 -8.88 13.74 21.37
N LEU A 544 -7.95 14.17 20.51
CA LEU A 544 -8.17 15.36 19.67
C LEU A 544 -9.34 15.12 18.70
N PHE A 545 -10.07 16.18 18.37
CA PHE A 545 -11.28 16.11 17.53
C PHE A 545 -12.43 15.22 18.06
N THR A 546 -12.38 14.78 19.33
CA THR A 546 -13.50 14.08 19.99
C THR A 546 -14.52 15.08 20.53
N THR A 547 -14.23 15.75 21.63
CA THR A 547 -15.01 16.90 22.15
C THR A 547 -14.13 18.13 22.33
N THR A 548 -14.66 19.29 21.94
CA THR A 548 -14.01 20.59 22.10
C THR A 548 -14.86 21.54 22.92
N LEU A 549 -14.29 22.67 23.34
CA LEU A 549 -14.98 23.68 24.14
C LEU A 549 -16.25 24.26 23.49
N ASN A 550 -16.38 24.16 22.16
CA ASN A 550 -17.56 24.65 21.42
C ASN A 550 -18.37 23.54 20.71
N GLU A 551 -17.82 22.34 20.50
CA GLU A 551 -18.43 21.32 19.64
C GLU A 551 -18.33 19.88 20.18
N THR A 552 -19.41 19.12 19.92
CA THR A 552 -19.49 17.68 20.19
C THR A 552 -18.87 16.85 19.06
N GLN A 553 -18.55 15.58 19.34
CA GLN A 553 -18.04 14.64 18.34
C GLN A 553 -18.94 14.53 17.11
N ALA A 554 -20.27 14.57 17.31
CA ALA A 554 -21.25 14.56 16.22
C ALA A 554 -21.18 15.83 15.35
N SER A 555 -20.98 17.01 15.95
CA SER A 555 -20.81 18.28 15.22
C SER A 555 -19.50 18.28 14.42
N LEU A 556 -18.39 17.86 15.03
CA LEU A 556 -17.09 17.77 14.37
C LEU A 556 -17.10 16.76 13.22
N ALA A 557 -17.70 15.58 13.41
CA ALA A 557 -17.88 14.58 12.34
C ALA A 557 -18.76 15.13 11.19
N TYR A 558 -19.85 15.83 11.50
CA TYR A 558 -20.70 16.49 10.51
C TYR A 558 -19.97 17.60 9.74
N ARG A 559 -19.12 18.39 10.41
CA ARG A 559 -18.25 19.39 9.78
C ARG A 559 -17.19 18.76 8.87
N ILE A 560 -16.58 17.64 9.28
CA ILE A 560 -15.65 16.86 8.43
C ILE A 560 -16.40 16.38 7.18
N ALA A 561 -17.54 15.70 7.33
CA ALA A 561 -18.33 15.18 6.22
C ALA A 561 -18.80 16.29 5.24
N ARG A 562 -19.15 17.48 5.75
CA ARG A 562 -19.53 18.65 4.92
C ARG A 562 -18.35 19.45 4.35
N SER A 563 -17.11 19.09 4.66
CA SER A 563 -15.92 19.75 4.11
C SER A 563 -15.60 19.34 2.67
N GLY A 564 -16.17 18.26 2.15
CA GLY A 564 -15.77 17.67 0.85
C GLY A 564 -14.39 17.00 0.87
N GLY A 565 -13.73 16.97 2.03
CA GLY A 565 -12.45 16.29 2.26
C GLY A 565 -12.54 15.33 3.45
N SER A 566 -11.37 14.95 3.96
CA SER A 566 -11.20 14.03 5.09
C SER A 566 -10.18 14.60 6.07
N LEU A 567 -10.23 14.15 7.32
CA LEU A 567 -9.19 14.39 8.32
C LEU A 567 -8.77 13.04 8.89
N GLN A 568 -7.48 12.75 8.85
CA GLN A 568 -6.87 11.56 9.41
C GLN A 568 -5.81 11.97 10.42
N LEU A 569 -5.93 11.50 11.65
CA LEU A 569 -4.94 11.68 12.71
C LEU A 569 -4.20 10.36 12.92
N HIS A 570 -2.88 10.43 13.03
CA HIS A 570 -2.04 9.31 13.43
C HIS A 570 -1.01 9.81 14.46
N TRP A 571 -0.94 9.12 15.61
CA TRP A 571 0.14 9.32 16.55
C TRP A 571 1.33 8.48 16.11
N GLU A 572 2.50 9.09 16.02
CA GLU A 572 3.77 8.40 15.84
C GLU A 572 4.63 8.64 17.10
N PRO A 573 5.54 7.73 17.48
CA PRO A 573 6.39 7.90 18.67
C PRO A 573 7.26 9.17 18.67
N ILE A 574 7.36 9.85 17.52
CA ILE A 574 8.11 11.09 17.29
C ILE A 574 7.23 12.37 17.27
N GLY A 575 5.90 12.24 17.28
CA GLY A 575 4.98 13.35 17.08
C GLY A 575 3.59 12.94 16.57
N VAL A 576 2.63 13.86 16.67
CA VAL A 576 1.29 13.68 16.10
C VAL A 576 1.25 14.21 14.68
N ARG A 577 0.90 13.34 13.72
CA ARG A 577 0.69 13.71 12.32
C ARG A 577 -0.80 13.75 12.01
N ILE A 578 -1.30 14.92 11.61
CA ILE A 578 -2.66 15.09 11.09
C ILE A 578 -2.55 15.42 9.61
N THR A 579 -3.36 14.72 8.82
CA THR A 579 -3.41 14.79 7.37
C THR A 579 -4.84 15.15 7.00
N ALA A 580 -5.05 16.34 6.43
CA ALA A 580 -6.38 16.81 6.06
C ALA A 580 -6.45 17.16 4.57
N LEU A 581 -7.55 16.78 3.93
CA LEU A 581 -7.92 17.22 2.59
C LEU A 581 -8.98 18.31 2.67
N ALA A 582 -8.92 19.26 1.75
CA ALA A 582 -9.98 20.23 1.50
C ALA A 582 -10.19 20.43 -0.01
N GLU A 583 -11.37 20.86 -0.42
CA GLU A 583 -11.52 21.51 -1.73
C GLU A 583 -11.08 22.98 -1.61
N PRO A 584 -10.62 23.63 -2.68
CA PRO A 584 -10.30 25.06 -2.67
C PRO A 584 -11.46 25.96 -2.21
N ALA A 585 -12.70 25.52 -2.39
CA ALA A 585 -13.91 26.21 -1.92
C ALA A 585 -14.23 25.99 -0.42
N THR A 586 -13.66 24.95 0.22
CA THR A 586 -14.01 24.52 1.59
C THR A 586 -12.85 24.58 2.58
N ILE A 587 -11.65 24.96 2.16
CA ILE A 587 -10.44 25.04 3.01
C ILE A 587 -10.63 25.86 4.29
N GLU A 588 -11.39 26.95 4.28
CA GLU A 588 -11.67 27.74 5.50
C GLU A 588 -12.50 26.95 6.54
N ASN A 589 -13.33 25.99 6.12
CA ASN A 589 -14.04 25.08 7.02
C ASN A 589 -13.10 24.08 7.68
N VAL A 590 -12.14 23.54 6.91
CA VAL A 590 -11.12 22.57 7.37
C VAL A 590 -10.11 23.25 8.28
N LEU A 591 -9.66 24.47 7.96
CA LEU A 591 -8.77 25.26 8.82
C LEU A 591 -9.44 25.67 10.13
N SER A 592 -10.72 26.05 10.08
CA SER A 592 -11.51 26.30 11.28
C SER A 592 -11.65 25.05 12.15
N LEU A 593 -11.84 23.88 11.53
CA LEU A 593 -11.97 22.61 12.26
C LEU A 593 -10.64 22.15 12.86
N LEU A 594 -9.54 22.25 12.10
CA LEU A 594 -8.18 22.02 12.59
C LEU A 594 -7.87 22.90 13.80
N ARG A 595 -8.15 24.21 13.74
CA ARG A 595 -7.99 25.13 14.88
C ARG A 595 -8.82 24.70 16.09
N GLU A 596 -10.09 24.37 15.90
CA GLU A 596 -10.98 23.98 16.99
C GLU A 596 -10.50 22.68 17.68
N GLY A 597 -10.18 21.64 16.90
CA GLY A 597 -9.69 20.37 17.44
C GLY A 597 -8.27 20.38 18.01
N LEU A 598 -7.41 21.32 17.57
CA LEU A 598 -6.02 21.45 18.02
C LEU A 598 -5.80 22.42 19.18
N VAL A 599 -6.66 23.43 19.32
CA VAL A 599 -6.50 24.52 20.30
C VAL A 599 -7.59 24.48 21.39
N ARG A 600 -8.71 23.79 21.15
CA ARG A 600 -9.87 23.75 22.07
C ARG A 600 -10.34 22.35 22.44
N ALA A 601 -9.50 21.32 22.35
CA ALA A 601 -9.85 19.99 22.86
C ALA A 601 -10.19 20.06 24.37
N ALA A 602 -11.35 19.50 24.76
CA ALA A 602 -11.91 19.62 26.12
C ALA A 602 -11.47 18.48 27.06
N PHE A 603 -11.17 17.31 26.47
CA PHE A 603 -10.80 16.05 27.11
C PHE A 603 -11.76 15.59 28.22
N GLU A 604 -12.65 14.66 27.89
CA GLU A 604 -13.68 14.15 28.79
C GLU A 604 -13.42 12.68 29.19
N PRO A 605 -13.97 12.18 30.32
CA PRO A 605 -13.74 10.81 30.78
C PRO A 605 -14.16 9.73 29.76
N GLU A 606 -15.29 9.94 29.07
CA GLU A 606 -15.72 9.01 28.02
C GLU A 606 -14.75 9.02 26.84
N GLY A 607 -14.26 10.20 26.44
CA GLY A 607 -13.22 10.34 25.41
C GLY A 607 -11.94 9.58 25.75
N LEU A 608 -11.52 9.57 27.02
CA LEU A 608 -10.36 8.80 27.48
C LEU A 608 -10.62 7.30 27.40
N ASN A 609 -11.78 6.82 27.85
CA ASN A 609 -12.16 5.41 27.71
C ASN A 609 -12.21 4.99 26.22
N ASN A 610 -12.79 5.83 25.36
CA ASN A 610 -12.89 5.58 23.93
C ASN A 610 -11.49 5.54 23.26
N ALA A 611 -10.59 6.45 23.64
CA ALA A 611 -9.20 6.47 23.18
C ALA A 611 -8.41 5.25 23.68
N LEU A 612 -8.62 4.84 24.94
CA LEU A 612 -8.00 3.66 25.54
C LEU A 612 -8.46 2.39 24.85
N GLN A 613 -9.76 2.17 24.63
CA GLN A 613 -10.24 0.98 23.93
C GLN A 613 -9.80 0.96 22.46
N ALA A 614 -9.68 2.12 21.80
CA ALA A 614 -9.08 2.19 20.47
C ALA A 614 -7.58 1.84 20.46
N ALA A 615 -6.82 2.29 21.46
CA ALA A 615 -5.40 1.95 21.61
C ALA A 615 -5.20 0.46 21.94
N LEU A 616 -5.98 -0.10 22.86
CA LEU A 616 -5.95 -1.51 23.21
C LEU A 616 -6.40 -2.40 22.04
N ALA A 617 -7.42 -1.99 21.28
CA ALA A 617 -7.81 -2.65 20.03
C ALA A 617 -6.66 -2.65 19.02
N GLU A 618 -5.95 -1.53 18.85
CA GLU A 618 -4.79 -1.44 17.95
C GLU A 618 -3.63 -2.32 18.40
N ARG A 619 -3.30 -2.34 19.71
CA ARG A 619 -2.31 -3.26 20.29
C ARG A 619 -2.68 -4.71 19.97
N HIS A 620 -3.93 -5.10 20.21
CA HIS A 620 -4.41 -6.46 19.94
C HIS A 620 -4.45 -6.80 18.44
N CYS A 621 -4.75 -5.82 17.57
CA CYS A 621 -4.63 -5.98 16.11
C CYS A 621 -3.17 -6.11 15.64
N THR A 622 -2.19 -5.68 16.45
CA THR A 622 -0.75 -5.86 16.20
C THR A 622 -0.15 -7.12 16.83
N ASP A 623 -0.94 -7.95 17.53
CA ASP A 623 -0.53 -9.28 18.03
C ASP A 623 -0.32 -10.26 16.85
N GLY A 624 0.79 -10.07 16.13
CA GLY A 624 1.12 -10.75 14.86
C GLY A 624 1.94 -9.92 13.87
N ALA A 625 2.13 -8.62 14.12
CA ALA A 625 2.94 -7.72 13.29
C ALA A 625 4.44 -7.81 13.70
N HIS A 626 5.07 -8.94 13.39
CA HIS A 626 6.32 -9.38 14.02
C HIS A 626 7.56 -8.49 13.81
N GLU A 627 7.58 -7.59 12.80
CA GLU A 627 8.67 -6.61 12.69
C GLU A 627 8.58 -5.50 13.76
N LEU A 628 7.39 -5.24 14.32
CA LEU A 628 7.17 -4.14 15.26
C LEU A 628 7.84 -4.37 16.63
N PRO A 629 7.74 -5.56 17.28
CA PRO A 629 8.48 -5.84 18.51
C PRO A 629 10.01 -5.80 18.34
N LEU A 630 10.54 -6.17 17.16
CA LEU A 630 11.97 -6.01 16.85
C LEU A 630 12.36 -4.53 16.85
N TYR A 631 11.62 -3.67 16.14
CA TYR A 631 11.88 -2.24 16.14
C TYR A 631 11.71 -1.60 17.52
N GLU A 632 10.71 -2.04 18.29
CA GLU A 632 10.48 -1.59 19.67
C GLU A 632 11.63 -2.00 20.61
N MET A 633 12.17 -3.22 20.48
CA MET A 633 13.37 -3.67 21.21
C MET A 633 14.59 -2.83 20.83
N LEU A 634 14.86 -2.66 19.53
CA LEU A 634 16.01 -1.88 19.04
C LEU A 634 15.96 -0.43 19.53
N VAL A 635 14.79 0.21 19.51
CA VAL A 635 14.63 1.59 20.03
C VAL A 635 14.63 1.65 21.56
N ARG A 636 14.12 0.63 22.27
CA ARG A 636 14.26 0.53 23.74
C ARG A 636 15.72 0.53 24.19
N GLN A 637 16.56 -0.18 23.44
CA GLN A 637 17.98 -0.31 23.75
C GLN A 637 18.78 0.93 23.34
N LEU A 638 18.58 1.42 22.12
CA LEU A 638 19.38 2.51 21.55
C LEU A 638 18.95 3.92 21.99
N ARG A 639 17.69 4.10 22.42
CA ARG A 639 17.14 5.40 22.81
C ARG A 639 16.22 5.31 24.04
N LEU A 640 14.94 4.98 23.83
CA LEU A 640 13.83 5.29 24.73
C LEU A 640 13.64 4.24 25.83
N LYS A 641 13.90 4.59 27.09
CA LYS A 641 13.65 3.69 28.25
C LYS A 641 12.21 3.15 28.40
N GLY A 642 11.21 3.77 27.76
CA GLY A 642 9.84 3.25 27.67
C GLY A 642 9.59 2.37 26.44
N GLY A 643 10.33 2.58 25.36
CA GLY A 643 10.08 2.02 24.02
C GLY A 643 9.37 2.99 23.08
N LEU A 644 9.01 2.49 21.90
CA LEU A 644 8.21 3.24 20.92
C LEU A 644 6.75 3.36 21.34
N TYR A 645 6.22 2.33 22.00
CA TYR A 645 4.80 2.19 22.34
C TYR A 645 4.63 1.81 23.81
N ALA A 646 3.48 2.18 24.37
CA ALA A 646 3.05 1.77 25.69
C ALA A 646 2.35 0.41 25.65
N SER A 647 2.61 -0.43 26.65
CA SER A 647 1.92 -1.71 26.82
C SER A 647 0.46 -1.51 27.28
N ALA A 648 -0.36 -2.56 27.22
CA ALA A 648 -1.75 -2.51 27.66
C ALA A 648 -1.89 -2.05 29.12
N GLU A 649 -1.00 -2.53 30.00
CA GLU A 649 -0.96 -2.19 31.42
C GLU A 649 -0.49 -0.75 31.65
N GLN A 650 0.35 -0.20 30.76
CA GLN A 650 0.82 1.18 30.83
C GLN A 650 -0.26 2.16 30.34
N LEU A 651 -0.95 1.84 29.24
CA LEU A 651 -2.09 2.63 28.75
C LEU A 651 -3.20 2.75 29.80
N GLN A 652 -3.46 1.68 30.57
CA GLN A 652 -4.40 1.67 31.69
C GLN A 652 -3.97 2.52 32.91
N GLN A 653 -2.72 2.98 32.99
CA GLN A 653 -2.23 3.85 34.06
C GLN A 653 -2.38 5.35 33.75
N VAL A 654 -2.63 5.71 32.48
CA VAL A 654 -2.84 7.09 32.03
C VAL A 654 -4.19 7.60 32.53
N ARG A 655 -4.21 8.81 33.09
CA ARG A 655 -5.42 9.43 33.63
C ARG A 655 -5.80 10.69 32.86
N LEU A 656 -7.00 11.22 33.13
CA LEU A 656 -7.50 12.41 32.44
C LEU A 656 -6.71 13.67 32.83
N GLU A 657 -6.20 13.73 34.06
CA GLU A 657 -5.28 14.77 34.52
C GLU A 657 -3.93 14.73 33.78
N ASP A 658 -3.38 13.53 33.50
CA ASP A 658 -2.12 13.37 32.77
C ASP A 658 -2.26 13.88 31.33
N VAL A 659 -3.34 13.47 30.64
CA VAL A 659 -3.67 13.91 29.28
C VAL A 659 -3.83 15.43 29.20
N LYS A 660 -4.56 16.05 30.15
CA LYS A 660 -4.73 17.51 30.19
C LYS A 660 -3.42 18.24 30.45
N ALA A 661 -2.63 17.79 31.42
CA ALA A 661 -1.33 18.39 31.72
C ALA A 661 -0.32 18.22 30.56
N PHE A 662 -0.32 17.08 29.88
CA PHE A 662 0.49 16.84 28.67
C PHE A 662 0.08 17.77 27.52
N TYR A 663 -1.23 17.90 27.28
CA TYR A 663 -1.78 18.84 26.30
C TYR A 663 -1.29 20.28 26.56
N HIS A 664 -1.55 20.82 27.75
CA HIS A 664 -1.17 22.19 28.09
C HIS A 664 0.35 22.44 28.11
N ARG A 665 1.20 21.42 28.32
CA ARG A 665 2.68 21.56 28.29
C ARG A 665 3.27 21.48 26.87
N TYR A 666 2.71 20.65 25.98
CA TYR A 666 3.35 20.32 24.70
C TYR A 666 2.57 20.68 23.44
N TYR A 667 1.27 20.98 23.51
CA TYR A 667 0.51 21.53 22.37
C TYR A 667 0.72 23.05 22.33
N ARG A 668 1.93 23.43 21.92
CA ARG A 668 2.45 24.79 21.88
C ARG A 668 2.96 25.15 20.48
N PRO A 669 2.73 26.37 19.98
CA PRO A 669 2.81 26.70 18.56
C PRO A 669 4.18 26.45 17.92
N ASP A 670 5.29 26.63 18.64
CA ASP A 670 6.65 26.33 18.15
C ASP A 670 6.91 24.84 17.82
N ARG A 671 6.14 23.91 18.40
CA ARG A 671 6.19 22.48 18.06
C ARG A 671 5.42 22.11 16.79
N PHE A 672 4.59 23.01 16.24
CA PHE A 672 3.82 22.77 15.02
C PHE A 672 4.63 23.09 13.76
N VAL A 673 4.61 22.16 12.80
CA VAL A 673 4.89 22.37 11.39
C VAL A 673 3.59 22.16 10.62
N ILE A 674 3.22 23.10 9.75
CA ILE A 674 2.08 23.00 8.85
C ILE A 674 2.59 23.14 7.41
N VAL A 675 2.52 22.06 6.65
CA VAL A 675 2.70 22.10 5.18
C VAL A 675 1.32 22.16 4.54
N VAL A 676 1.11 23.13 3.65
CA VAL A 676 -0.14 23.29 2.90
C VAL A 676 0.17 23.37 1.41
N ALA A 677 -0.47 22.51 0.61
CA ALA A 677 -0.20 22.44 -0.83
C ALA A 677 -1.43 22.11 -1.68
N GLY A 678 -1.58 22.79 -2.82
CA GLY A 678 -2.68 22.61 -3.77
C GLY A 678 -2.69 23.71 -4.84
N ASP A 679 -3.72 23.76 -5.69
CA ASP A 679 -3.82 24.76 -6.77
C ASP A 679 -4.44 26.09 -6.28
N LEU A 680 -3.71 26.77 -5.39
CA LEU A 680 -3.94 28.17 -5.01
C LEU A 680 -2.62 28.95 -5.05
N PRO A 681 -2.66 30.29 -5.21
CA PRO A 681 -1.49 31.14 -5.02
C PRO A 681 -0.88 30.98 -3.62
N VAL A 682 0.44 31.04 -3.53
CA VAL A 682 1.19 30.78 -2.29
C VAL A 682 0.87 31.85 -1.23
N GLU A 683 0.64 33.08 -1.67
CA GLU A 683 0.22 34.22 -0.86
C GLU A 683 -1.10 33.93 -0.17
N ARG A 684 -2.05 33.32 -0.89
CA ARG A 684 -3.38 32.97 -0.35
C ARG A 684 -3.32 31.80 0.63
N LEU A 685 -2.47 30.80 0.38
CA LEU A 685 -2.21 29.73 1.35
C LEU A 685 -1.56 30.29 2.63
N THR A 686 -0.60 31.21 2.49
CA THR A 686 0.08 31.88 3.61
C THR A 686 -0.86 32.79 4.39
N GLU A 687 -1.69 33.59 3.71
CA GLU A 687 -2.72 34.44 4.31
C GLU A 687 -3.73 33.63 5.13
N LEU A 688 -4.13 32.45 4.62
CA LEU A 688 -4.96 31.51 5.36
C LEU A 688 -4.26 30.96 6.61
N MET A 689 -2.98 30.56 6.54
CA MET A 689 -2.27 30.09 7.74
C MET A 689 -2.09 31.21 8.78
N LEU A 690 -1.80 32.45 8.34
CA LEU A 690 -1.75 33.63 9.20
C LEU A 690 -3.09 33.89 9.89
N ARG A 691 -4.20 33.85 9.13
CA ARG A 691 -5.57 34.07 9.64
C ARG A 691 -5.98 33.04 10.71
N TYR A 692 -5.65 31.77 10.50
CA TYR A 692 -6.09 30.68 11.38
C TYR A 692 -5.13 30.36 12.52
N PHE A 693 -3.81 30.44 12.33
CA PHE A 693 -2.80 30.01 13.30
C PHE A 693 -1.81 31.10 13.73
N GLY A 694 -1.85 32.31 13.15
CA GLY A 694 -0.89 33.38 13.43
C GLY A 694 -1.14 34.20 14.69
N ALA A 695 -2.37 34.22 15.22
CA ALA A 695 -2.73 34.98 16.41
C ALA A 695 -2.18 34.33 17.70
N GLN A 696 -1.41 35.07 18.49
CA GLN A 696 -0.91 34.59 19.80
C GLN A 696 -2.03 34.42 20.85
N ASP A 697 -3.12 35.18 20.71
CA ASP A 697 -4.21 35.23 21.68
C ASP A 697 -4.92 33.90 21.89
N ASP A 698 -5.08 33.10 20.83
CA ASP A 698 -5.67 31.75 20.91
C ASP A 698 -4.78 30.74 21.65
N TRP A 699 -3.46 30.98 21.67
CA TRP A 699 -2.49 30.10 22.35
C TRP A 699 -2.20 30.54 23.80
N LYS A 700 -2.93 31.52 24.36
CA LYS A 700 -2.57 32.20 25.62
C LYS A 700 -2.27 31.25 26.79
N GLU A 701 -3.06 30.21 27.03
CA GLU A 701 -2.80 29.27 28.13
C GLU A 701 -1.51 28.46 27.91
N SER A 702 -1.32 27.93 26.70
CA SER A 702 -0.11 27.22 26.29
C SER A 702 1.13 28.11 26.35
N LEU A 703 1.01 29.39 25.94
CA LEU A 703 2.07 30.39 26.01
C LEU A 703 2.39 30.83 27.45
N LEU A 704 1.38 30.98 28.32
CA LEU A 704 1.59 31.29 29.75
C LEU A 704 2.31 30.15 30.46
N THR A 705 1.89 28.89 30.22
CA THR A 705 2.62 27.71 30.67
C THR A 705 4.05 27.68 30.14
N SER A 706 4.25 28.08 28.88
CA SER A 706 5.59 28.08 28.24
C SER A 706 6.58 29.07 28.85
N ARG A 707 6.13 30.25 29.33
CA ARG A 707 7.03 31.27 29.91
C ARG A 707 7.59 30.83 31.26
N ASN A 708 6.83 30.04 32.02
CA ASN A 708 7.30 29.40 33.24
C ASN A 708 8.29 28.24 32.98
N LEU A 709 8.55 27.91 31.72
CA LEU A 709 9.50 26.90 31.25
C LEU A 709 10.66 27.52 30.43
N GLU A 710 10.84 28.85 30.46
CA GLU A 710 12.00 29.53 29.86
C GLU A 710 13.30 29.13 30.57
N GLY A 711 13.91 28.05 30.09
CA GLY A 711 15.10 27.43 30.68
C GLY A 711 15.19 25.93 30.42
N GLU A 712 14.06 25.24 30.21
CA GLU A 712 14.10 23.88 29.66
C GLU A 712 14.43 23.97 28.15
N PRO A 713 15.53 23.36 27.66
CA PRO A 713 15.67 23.11 26.22
C PRO A 713 14.49 22.22 25.75
N PRO A 714 14.20 22.12 24.44
CA PRO A 714 13.27 21.11 23.94
C PRO A 714 13.76 19.75 24.44
N GLY A 715 13.01 19.18 25.40
CA GLY A 715 13.60 18.39 26.48
C GLY A 715 14.60 17.34 26.02
N GLU A 716 15.75 17.26 26.70
CA GLU A 716 16.76 16.23 26.44
C GLU A 716 16.06 14.87 26.34
N LEU A 717 16.02 14.37 25.11
CA LEU A 717 15.34 13.14 24.74
C LEU A 717 15.81 12.03 25.68
N ARG A 718 14.90 11.14 26.11
CA ARG A 718 15.28 9.98 26.92
C ARG A 718 16.23 9.10 26.10
N HIS A 719 17.52 9.32 26.30
CA HIS A 719 18.62 8.57 25.71
C HIS A 719 19.24 7.67 26.77
N ASN A 720 19.27 6.38 26.48
CA ASN A 720 20.39 5.58 26.96
C ASN A 720 21.69 6.19 26.36
N PRO A 721 22.80 6.24 27.11
CA PRO A 721 24.08 6.60 26.51
C PRO A 721 24.37 5.65 25.36
N MET A 722 24.73 6.22 24.19
CA MET A 722 24.95 5.47 22.96
C MET A 722 25.93 4.31 23.22
N PRO A 723 25.56 3.04 22.94
CA PRO A 723 26.43 1.92 23.27
C PRO A 723 27.70 1.99 22.43
N THR A 724 28.84 2.02 23.11
CA THR A 724 30.18 2.07 22.48
C THR A 724 30.62 0.73 21.89
N GLU A 725 29.87 -0.33 22.15
CA GLU A 725 30.09 -1.69 21.67
C GLU A 725 28.77 -2.27 21.12
N MET A 726 28.85 -3.32 20.30
CA MET A 726 27.67 -3.95 19.72
C MET A 726 26.90 -4.76 20.78
N VAL A 727 25.83 -4.18 21.31
CA VAL A 727 24.84 -4.90 22.12
C VAL A 727 24.10 -5.91 21.23
N VAL A 728 24.09 -7.17 21.65
CA VAL A 728 23.26 -8.24 21.07
C VAL A 728 22.15 -8.54 22.07
N SER A 729 20.95 -8.87 21.59
CA SER A 729 19.83 -9.29 22.42
C SER A 729 18.90 -10.21 21.65
N ALA A 730 18.28 -11.14 22.37
CA ALA A 730 17.24 -12.02 21.88
C ALA A 730 15.97 -11.78 22.72
N LEU A 731 14.82 -11.90 22.07
CA LEU A 731 13.51 -11.67 22.68
C LEU A 731 12.51 -12.62 22.03
N SER A 732 11.93 -13.50 22.85
CA SER A 732 10.93 -14.47 22.39
C SER A 732 9.54 -14.00 22.80
N TYR A 733 8.65 -13.86 21.82
CA TYR A 733 7.22 -13.65 22.06
C TYR A 733 6.45 -14.95 21.80
N PRO A 734 5.30 -15.17 22.47
CA PRO A 734 4.29 -16.11 22.02
C PRO A 734 3.71 -15.63 20.69
N SER A 735 4.41 -15.95 19.60
CA SER A 735 3.88 -15.88 18.25
C SER A 735 3.23 -17.21 17.93
N THR A 736 2.16 -17.17 17.14
CA THR A 736 1.60 -18.42 16.64
C THR A 736 2.56 -19.10 15.64
N ALA A 737 3.52 -18.40 15.00
CA ALA A 737 4.66 -19.03 14.29
C ALA A 737 5.99 -18.74 14.99
N PRO A 738 6.86 -19.76 15.10
CA PRO A 738 8.29 -19.51 15.07
C PRO A 738 8.67 -18.84 13.73
N THR A 739 8.96 -17.55 13.78
CA THR A 739 9.60 -16.76 12.71
C THR A 739 10.78 -16.04 13.33
N ILE A 740 11.97 -16.16 12.75
CA ILE A 740 13.19 -15.55 13.27
C ILE A 740 13.42 -14.21 12.58
N TYR A 741 13.49 -13.15 13.38
CA TYR A 741 13.88 -11.82 12.94
C TYR A 741 15.27 -11.47 13.47
N ILE A 742 16.19 -11.14 12.56
CA ILE A 742 17.51 -10.59 12.90
C ILE A 742 17.53 -9.14 12.46
N GLY A 743 17.70 -8.22 13.41
CA GLY A 743 17.70 -6.78 13.15
C GLY A 743 18.92 -6.06 13.67
N PHE A 744 19.11 -4.83 13.19
CA PHE A 744 20.14 -3.92 13.63
C PHE A 744 19.60 -2.49 13.72
N GLY A 745 20.22 -1.70 14.58
CA GLY A 745 20.04 -0.25 14.60
C GLY A 745 21.40 0.44 14.63
N VAL A 746 21.68 1.26 13.62
CA VAL A 746 22.86 2.16 13.60
C VAL A 746 22.37 3.58 13.91
N PRO A 747 22.51 4.06 15.16
CA PRO A 747 22.26 5.46 15.49
C PRO A 747 23.39 6.32 14.93
N MET A 748 23.04 7.50 14.40
CA MET A 748 23.96 8.36 13.65
C MET A 748 23.64 9.83 13.92
N PRO A 749 24.62 10.75 14.04
CA PRO A 749 24.31 12.18 13.98
C PRO A 749 23.71 12.56 12.62
N VAL A 750 22.77 13.49 12.62
CA VAL A 750 22.20 14.11 11.41
C VAL A 750 22.14 15.62 11.64
N ARG A 751 23.30 16.27 11.47
CA ARG A 751 23.54 17.68 11.76
C ARG A 751 23.52 18.55 10.49
N SER A 752 23.54 17.94 9.31
CA SER A 752 23.55 18.62 8.00
C SER A 752 22.67 17.91 6.95
N PRO A 753 22.22 18.62 5.90
CA PRO A 753 21.54 18.01 4.75
C PRO A 753 22.38 16.93 4.06
N GLU A 754 23.70 17.12 3.99
CA GLU A 754 24.66 16.15 3.47
C GLU A 754 24.69 14.85 4.30
N GLU A 755 24.69 14.93 5.65
CA GLU A 755 24.58 13.76 6.53
C GLU A 755 23.23 13.04 6.36
N TYR A 756 22.14 13.78 6.16
CA TYR A 756 20.82 13.19 5.88
C TYR A 756 20.81 12.43 4.54
N ALA A 757 21.32 13.03 3.47
CA ALA A 757 21.44 12.37 2.17
C ALA A 757 22.36 11.13 2.23
N ALA A 758 23.47 11.20 2.99
CA ALA A 758 24.35 10.08 3.25
C ALA A 758 23.64 8.91 3.96
N LEU A 759 22.81 9.20 4.97
CA LEU A 759 22.04 8.21 5.72
C LEU A 759 21.03 7.48 4.83
N LEU A 760 20.36 8.19 3.92
CA LEU A 760 19.46 7.59 2.93
C LEU A 760 20.22 6.68 1.95
N VAL A 761 21.38 7.11 1.44
CA VAL A 761 22.21 6.29 0.54
C VAL A 761 22.75 5.06 1.27
N ARG A 762 23.21 5.18 2.53
CA ARG A 762 23.68 4.03 3.34
C ARG A 762 22.55 3.04 3.63
N GLN A 763 21.31 3.51 3.86
CA GLN A 763 20.13 2.65 3.94
C GLN A 763 19.91 1.88 2.63
N ALA A 764 19.98 2.57 1.49
CA ALA A 764 19.75 1.96 0.18
C ALA A 764 20.82 0.90 -0.16
N MET A 765 22.11 1.20 0.10
CA MET A 765 23.20 0.23 -0.06
C MET A 765 23.00 -1.05 0.76
N LEU A 766 22.52 -0.93 2.00
CA LEU A 766 22.38 -2.05 2.93
C LEU A 766 21.09 -2.85 2.70
N CYS A 767 19.95 -2.20 2.42
CA CYS A 767 18.63 -2.84 2.44
C CYS A 767 17.69 -2.56 1.24
N GLU A 768 18.01 -1.69 0.27
CA GLU A 768 17.09 -1.41 -0.86
C GLU A 768 17.49 -2.17 -2.12
N GLY A 769 16.53 -2.95 -2.66
CA GLY A 769 16.72 -3.76 -3.85
C GLY A 769 17.38 -5.11 -3.58
N LYS A 770 17.33 -5.99 -4.58
CA LYS A 770 18.01 -7.29 -4.56
C LYS A 770 19.52 -7.15 -4.68
N GLY A 771 20.02 -6.04 -5.25
CA GLY A 771 21.43 -5.68 -5.25
C GLY A 771 21.97 -5.21 -3.89
N SER A 772 21.14 -5.04 -2.86
CA SER A 772 21.58 -4.59 -1.54
C SER A 772 22.51 -5.59 -0.86
N LEU A 773 23.44 -5.08 -0.04
CA LEU A 773 24.49 -5.88 0.60
C LEU A 773 23.90 -7.02 1.44
N LEU A 774 22.80 -6.79 2.16
CA LEU A 774 22.16 -7.82 2.98
C LEU A 774 21.42 -8.85 2.11
N PHE A 775 20.71 -8.43 1.06
CA PHE A 775 20.02 -9.37 0.17
C PHE A 775 21.02 -10.30 -0.53
N GLN A 776 22.14 -9.75 -1.04
CA GLN A 776 23.20 -10.55 -1.65
C GLN A 776 23.86 -11.50 -0.64
N GLN A 777 24.24 -11.02 0.55
CA GLN A 777 24.94 -11.82 1.55
C GLN A 777 24.08 -12.94 2.16
N PHE A 778 22.77 -12.73 2.34
CA PHE A 778 21.89 -13.69 3.02
C PHE A 778 21.00 -14.48 2.05
N ARG A 779 20.29 -13.83 1.12
CA ARG A 779 19.37 -14.53 0.21
C ARG A 779 20.10 -15.24 -0.92
N GLU A 780 20.91 -14.54 -1.72
CA GLU A 780 21.57 -15.16 -2.88
C GLU A 780 22.79 -16.03 -2.51
N ALA A 781 23.63 -15.58 -1.57
CA ALA A 781 24.85 -16.31 -1.19
C ALA A 781 24.62 -17.44 -0.16
N GLN A 782 23.69 -17.27 0.79
CA GLN A 782 23.43 -18.26 1.85
C GLN A 782 22.10 -19.03 1.67
N GLY A 783 21.19 -18.57 0.81
CA GLY A 783 19.86 -19.19 0.63
C GLY A 783 18.90 -18.95 1.80
N ILE A 784 19.07 -17.85 2.54
CA ILE A 784 18.41 -17.60 3.83
C ILE A 784 17.63 -16.29 3.81
N GLY A 785 16.36 -16.40 4.16
CA GLY A 785 15.48 -15.28 4.49
C GLY A 785 14.74 -14.74 3.28
N TYR A 786 13.45 -14.47 3.49
CA TYR A 786 12.55 -14.03 2.43
C TYR A 786 12.52 -12.50 2.34
N ALA A 787 12.18 -11.85 3.46
CA ALA A 787 12.00 -10.40 3.54
C ALA A 787 13.20 -9.69 4.17
N PHE A 788 13.54 -8.55 3.57
CA PHE A 788 14.59 -7.62 3.97
C PHE A 788 13.99 -6.22 4.01
N GLY A 789 14.37 -5.41 4.99
CA GLY A 789 13.92 -4.04 5.05
C GLY A 789 14.87 -3.11 5.78
N GLY A 790 14.71 -1.81 5.52
CA GLY A 790 15.47 -0.74 6.17
C GLY A 790 14.64 0.53 6.25
N ARG A 791 14.64 1.18 7.42
CA ARG A 791 13.96 2.47 7.66
C ARG A 791 14.91 3.42 8.35
N VAL A 792 14.99 4.65 7.83
CA VAL A 792 15.62 5.77 8.51
C VAL A 792 14.55 6.49 9.34
N ILE A 793 14.83 6.71 10.62
CA ILE A 793 14.09 7.63 11.50
C ILE A 793 15.02 8.81 11.81
N VAL A 794 14.50 10.03 11.86
CA VAL A 794 15.30 11.25 12.12
C VAL A 794 14.58 12.14 13.15
N TRP A 795 15.33 12.56 14.15
CA TRP A 795 14.98 13.52 15.19
C TRP A 795 15.91 14.74 15.11
N ARG A 796 15.78 15.68 16.05
CA ARG A 796 16.53 16.94 16.07
C ARG A 796 18.03 16.72 16.30
N GLY A 797 18.80 16.69 15.21
CA GLY A 797 20.25 16.52 15.18
C GLY A 797 20.74 15.06 15.07
N GLU A 798 19.82 14.10 14.97
CA GLU A 798 20.12 12.67 15.10
C GLU A 798 19.23 11.80 14.21
N GLY A 799 19.75 10.66 13.80
CA GLY A 799 19.03 9.63 13.07
C GLY A 799 19.30 8.23 13.60
N LEU A 800 18.50 7.29 13.14
CA LEU A 800 18.63 5.87 13.39
C LEU A 800 18.27 5.12 12.11
N LEU A 801 19.25 4.43 11.54
CA LEU A 801 19.00 3.41 10.52
C LEU A 801 18.62 2.11 11.24
N LEU A 802 17.35 1.73 11.14
CA LEU A 802 16.88 0.40 11.50
C LEU A 802 16.88 -0.50 10.26
N GLY A 803 17.21 -1.77 10.41
CA GLY A 803 17.05 -2.76 9.36
C GLY A 803 16.80 -4.16 9.91
N PHE A 804 16.20 -5.02 9.10
CA PHE A 804 15.84 -6.38 9.48
C PHE A 804 15.98 -7.39 8.33
N LEU A 805 16.12 -8.64 8.73
CA LEU A 805 16.04 -9.87 7.93
C LEU A 805 15.06 -10.82 8.63
N GLN A 806 14.14 -11.41 7.86
CA GLN A 806 13.17 -12.39 8.34
C GLN A 806 13.39 -13.77 7.70
N MET A 807 13.36 -14.82 8.50
CA MET A 807 13.43 -16.22 8.07
C MET A 807 12.50 -17.12 8.88
N GLY A 808 12.20 -18.30 8.34
CA GLY A 808 11.39 -19.33 8.99
C GLY A 808 12.08 -20.02 10.17
N ALA A 809 11.31 -20.85 10.87
CA ALA A 809 11.69 -21.65 12.02
C ALA A 809 12.83 -22.67 11.76
N GLY A 810 13.37 -23.23 12.84
CA GLY A 810 14.33 -24.34 12.78
C GLY A 810 15.75 -23.91 12.41
N ARG A 811 16.02 -22.60 12.41
CA ARG A 811 17.32 -21.98 12.09
C ARG A 811 17.95 -21.26 13.28
N GLU A 812 17.41 -21.46 14.49
CA GLU A 812 17.81 -20.79 15.74
C GLU A 812 19.29 -21.05 16.06
N SER A 813 19.77 -22.26 15.76
CA SER A 813 21.17 -22.67 15.90
C SER A 813 22.16 -21.92 15.00
N ARG A 814 21.68 -21.23 13.95
CA ARG A 814 22.49 -20.39 13.06
C ARG A 814 22.45 -18.91 13.43
N CYS A 815 21.68 -18.48 14.43
CA CYS A 815 21.55 -17.05 14.76
C CYS A 815 22.90 -16.38 15.07
N GLU A 816 23.84 -17.04 15.75
CA GLU A 816 25.18 -16.50 16.00
C GLU A 816 26.02 -16.35 14.72
N GLU A 817 25.95 -17.33 13.82
CA GLU A 817 26.61 -17.30 12.50
C GLU A 817 26.08 -16.13 11.66
N LEU A 818 24.76 -15.95 11.66
CA LEU A 818 24.05 -14.91 10.91
C LEU A 818 24.30 -13.51 11.49
N LEU A 819 24.36 -13.37 12.82
CA LEU A 819 24.76 -12.12 13.48
C LEU A 819 26.22 -11.75 13.17
N ASN A 820 27.12 -12.72 13.04
CA ASN A 820 28.50 -12.45 12.64
C ASN A 820 28.60 -12.03 11.16
N HIS A 821 27.83 -12.64 10.25
CA HIS A 821 27.70 -12.16 8.86
C HIS A 821 27.12 -10.74 8.79
N LEU A 822 26.10 -10.43 9.59
CA LEU A 822 25.50 -9.10 9.66
C LEU A 822 26.52 -8.05 10.14
N ARG A 823 27.25 -8.36 11.23
CA ARG A 823 28.35 -7.55 11.75
C ARG A 823 29.42 -7.29 10.67
N ALA A 824 29.86 -8.32 9.96
CA ALA A 824 30.84 -8.17 8.88
C ALA A 824 30.33 -7.26 7.75
N THR A 825 29.06 -7.42 7.35
CA THR A 825 28.43 -6.61 6.30
C THR A 825 28.28 -5.15 6.71
N LEU A 826 27.88 -4.88 7.96
CA LEU A 826 27.75 -3.51 8.48
C LEU A 826 29.11 -2.78 8.56
N HIS A 827 30.20 -3.50 8.82
CA HIS A 827 31.57 -2.97 8.81
C HIS A 827 32.25 -2.99 7.43
N GLN A 828 31.62 -3.51 6.38
CA GLN A 828 32.16 -3.49 5.02
C GLN A 828 32.30 -2.04 4.54
N LYS A 829 33.54 -1.65 4.20
CA LYS A 829 33.85 -0.31 3.69
C LYS A 829 33.23 -0.11 2.30
N VAL A 830 32.78 1.11 2.04
CA VAL A 830 32.24 1.53 0.73
C VAL A 830 33.39 1.73 -0.26
N SER A 831 33.90 0.62 -0.82
CA SER A 831 34.97 0.61 -1.83
C SER A 831 34.49 0.27 -3.24
N GLU A 832 33.27 -0.25 -3.39
CA GLU A 832 32.70 -0.64 -4.69
C GLU A 832 31.89 0.52 -5.29
N PRO A 833 32.33 1.13 -6.42
CA PRO A 833 31.65 2.29 -7.00
C PRO A 833 30.23 1.96 -7.49
N ASP A 834 29.97 0.71 -7.84
CA ASP A 834 28.71 0.29 -8.47
C ASP A 834 27.58 0.22 -7.46
N ILE A 835 27.84 -0.32 -6.26
CA ILE A 835 26.86 -0.33 -5.16
C ILE A 835 26.50 1.12 -4.76
N LEU A 836 27.47 2.02 -4.72
CA LEU A 836 27.23 3.43 -4.42
C LEU A 836 26.42 4.13 -5.53
N ARG A 837 26.80 3.96 -6.80
CA ARG A 837 26.07 4.54 -7.95
C ARG A 837 24.62 4.05 -8.02
N ARG A 838 24.40 2.76 -7.76
CA ARG A 838 23.09 2.11 -7.71
C ARG A 838 22.23 2.66 -6.58
N ALA A 839 22.78 2.72 -5.36
CA ALA A 839 22.07 3.28 -4.20
C ALA A 839 21.69 4.77 -4.38
N ILE A 840 22.57 5.58 -4.99
CA ILE A 840 22.25 6.97 -5.34
C ILE A 840 21.08 7.03 -6.34
N ALA A 841 21.09 6.20 -7.39
CA ALA A 841 20.02 6.16 -8.39
C ALA A 841 18.68 5.71 -7.78
N LEU A 842 18.70 4.72 -6.87
CA LEU A 842 17.51 4.26 -6.14
C LEU A 842 16.91 5.36 -5.25
N VAL A 843 17.73 6.09 -4.47
CA VAL A 843 17.24 7.19 -3.62
C VAL A 843 16.71 8.36 -4.47
N GLU A 844 17.37 8.71 -5.58
CA GLU A 844 16.86 9.74 -6.51
C GLU A 844 15.50 9.34 -7.10
N ALA A 845 15.37 8.10 -7.55
CA ALA A 845 14.13 7.60 -8.13
C ALA A 845 13.02 7.40 -7.09
N ARG A 846 13.35 7.05 -5.85
CA ARG A 846 12.41 7.05 -4.71
C ARG A 846 11.85 8.45 -4.50
N TRP A 847 12.73 9.45 -4.37
CA TRP A 847 12.33 10.86 -4.28
C TRP A 847 11.45 11.31 -5.46
N ARG A 848 11.75 10.86 -6.70
CA ARG A 848 10.93 11.13 -7.90
C ARG A 848 9.56 10.44 -7.85
N ARG A 849 9.45 9.22 -7.31
CA ARG A 849 8.15 8.56 -7.05
C ARG A 849 7.35 9.38 -6.05
N ASP A 850 8.00 9.84 -4.99
CA ASP A 850 7.39 10.64 -3.92
C ASP A 850 6.93 12.03 -4.41
N GLN A 851 7.52 12.58 -5.49
CA GLN A 851 7.02 13.82 -6.13
C GLN A 851 5.74 13.62 -6.98
N LEU A 852 5.38 12.38 -7.34
CA LEU A 852 4.07 12.09 -7.97
C LEU A 852 2.91 12.26 -6.98
N ASP A 853 3.22 12.36 -5.69
CA ASP A 853 2.26 12.33 -4.60
C ASP A 853 2.32 13.61 -3.75
N LEU A 854 1.24 14.38 -3.74
CA LEU A 854 1.08 15.55 -2.90
C LEU A 854 0.95 15.20 -1.40
N PHE A 855 0.48 14.01 -1.03
CA PHE A 855 0.50 13.53 0.35
C PHE A 855 1.93 13.24 0.80
N GLU A 856 2.64 12.26 0.21
CA GLU A 856 4.02 11.92 0.58
C GLU A 856 4.95 13.13 0.44
N ARG A 857 4.82 13.95 -0.61
CA ARG A 857 5.61 15.19 -0.77
C ARG A 857 5.39 16.16 0.39
N THR A 858 4.14 16.42 0.79
CA THR A 858 3.90 17.30 1.97
C THR A 858 4.29 16.63 3.28
N ARG A 859 4.15 15.30 3.40
CA ARG A 859 4.59 14.51 4.56
C ARG A 859 6.11 14.55 4.76
N ARG A 860 6.89 14.34 3.69
CA ARG A 860 8.35 14.39 3.73
C ARG A 860 8.86 15.80 4.02
N LEU A 861 8.27 16.83 3.41
CA LEU A 861 8.58 18.24 3.74
C LEU A 861 8.27 18.56 5.22
N ALA A 862 7.13 18.08 5.75
CA ALA A 862 6.76 18.28 7.15
C ALA A 862 7.74 17.59 8.11
N LEU A 863 8.11 16.35 7.80
CA LEU A 863 9.02 15.53 8.60
C LEU A 863 10.44 16.11 8.62
N ALA A 864 10.96 16.56 7.47
CA ALA A 864 12.27 17.19 7.37
C ALA A 864 12.35 18.51 8.18
N GLU A 865 11.31 19.34 8.15
CA GLU A 865 11.23 20.56 8.94
C GLU A 865 11.02 20.28 10.44
N ALA A 866 10.26 19.26 10.82
CA ALA A 866 10.01 18.89 12.22
C ALA A 866 11.23 18.25 12.90
N SER A 867 11.95 17.39 12.18
CA SER A 867 13.24 16.79 12.58
C SER A 867 14.41 17.76 12.56
N GLY A 868 14.24 18.99 12.05
CA GLY A 868 15.28 20.02 12.09
C GLY A 868 16.37 19.90 11.01
N VAL A 869 16.30 18.89 10.13
CA VAL A 869 17.12 18.81 8.91
C VAL A 869 16.75 19.95 7.94
N GLY A 870 15.49 20.38 7.98
CA GLY A 870 14.93 21.49 7.21
C GLY A 870 14.37 21.04 5.86
N TYR A 871 13.24 21.63 5.45
CA TYR A 871 12.54 21.24 4.22
C TYR A 871 13.40 21.33 2.94
N LEU A 872 14.41 22.20 2.92
CA LEU A 872 15.34 22.36 1.79
C LEU A 872 16.22 21.12 1.55
N ALA A 873 16.45 20.28 2.56
CA ALA A 873 17.20 19.02 2.39
C ALA A 873 16.38 17.99 1.61
N GLU A 874 15.06 17.98 1.84
CA GLU A 874 14.11 17.17 1.09
C GLU A 874 13.89 17.72 -0.33
N GLN A 875 13.65 19.04 -0.45
CA GLN A 875 13.41 19.69 -1.74
C GLN A 875 14.61 19.55 -2.71
N ASN A 876 15.84 19.66 -2.20
CA ASN A 876 17.06 19.66 -3.00
C ASN A 876 17.81 18.31 -2.94
N LEU A 877 17.16 17.23 -2.50
CA LEU A 877 17.80 15.92 -2.35
C LEU A 877 18.55 15.44 -3.63
N PRO A 878 18.04 15.61 -4.86
CA PRO A 878 18.78 15.27 -6.08
C PRO A 878 20.11 16.04 -6.27
N ASP A 879 20.25 17.25 -5.72
CA ASP A 879 21.50 18.03 -5.76
C ASP A 879 22.43 17.71 -4.59
N LEU A 880 21.89 17.25 -3.46
CA LEU A 880 22.69 16.67 -2.37
C LEU A 880 23.30 15.33 -2.78
N LEU A 881 22.51 14.46 -3.43
CA LEU A 881 22.95 13.15 -3.93
C LEU A 881 24.15 13.24 -4.89
N LYS A 882 24.23 14.29 -5.72
CA LYS A 882 25.38 14.57 -6.61
C LYS A 882 26.70 14.86 -5.86
N LYS A 883 26.64 15.18 -4.57
CA LYS A 883 27.81 15.41 -3.70
C LYS A 883 28.27 14.13 -2.97
N ILE A 884 27.47 13.07 -2.97
CA ILE A 884 27.75 11.84 -2.21
C ILE A 884 28.82 11.02 -2.93
N GLY A 885 29.95 10.81 -2.24
CA GLY A 885 31.06 9.97 -2.68
C GLY A 885 31.31 8.79 -1.73
N PRO A 886 32.33 7.96 -1.99
CA PRO A 886 32.69 6.82 -1.14
C PRO A 886 33.27 7.22 0.24
N THR A 887 33.54 8.51 0.45
CA THR A 887 33.80 9.12 1.76
C THR A 887 33.14 10.50 1.82
N ILE A 888 32.71 10.90 3.01
CA ILE A 888 32.11 12.22 3.26
C ILE A 888 32.85 12.86 4.44
N LYS A 889 33.13 14.16 4.36
CA LYS A 889 33.75 14.91 5.45
C LYS A 889 32.67 15.44 6.39
N ILE A 890 32.62 14.87 7.59
CA ILE A 890 31.90 15.43 8.74
C ILE A 890 32.68 16.68 9.25
N ALA A 891 32.09 17.45 10.14
CA ALA A 891 32.70 18.62 10.76
C ALA A 891 34.07 18.33 11.43
N PRO A 892 34.97 19.34 11.60
CA PRO A 892 36.36 19.12 11.98
C PRO A 892 36.54 18.40 13.33
N GLY A 893 36.86 17.10 13.28
CA GLY A 893 37.10 16.24 14.44
C GLY A 893 36.68 14.79 14.18
N ASP A 894 35.49 14.59 13.60
CA ASP A 894 34.97 13.28 13.22
C ASP A 894 35.42 12.91 11.80
N THR A 895 36.18 11.82 11.64
CA THR A 895 36.84 11.48 10.35
C THR A 895 36.61 10.07 9.81
N THR A 896 35.37 9.55 9.92
CA THR A 896 34.77 8.64 8.93
C THR A 896 33.25 8.54 9.12
N LEU A 897 32.52 8.50 8.01
CA LEU A 897 31.17 7.90 7.87
C LEU A 897 31.23 6.87 6.73
#